data_AF-A0A1Q9F1K5-F1
#
_entry.id   AF-A0A1Q9F1K5-F1
#
_cell.length_a   1.000
_cell.length_b   1.000
_cell.length_c   1.000
_cell.angle_alpha   90.00
_cell.angle_beta   90.00
_cell.angle_gamma   90.00
#
_symmetry.space_group_name_H-M   'P 1'
#
loop_
_entity.id
_entity.type
_entity.pdbx_description
1 polymer ?
#
loop_
_entity_poly.entity_id
_entity_poly.type
_entity_poly.pdbx_seq_one_letter_code
_entity_poly.pdbx_strand_id
1 'polypeptide(L)'
;MTECGAIVVDTVKLEATWRLRAADVADTDNGEAIVSPQLQLWNHSFSMHLYPHGYDAASDGYIGVFMHAPVKALIDVDVAGVTNRIDITAEKLKQSKFESKNGIFCRGWSKFCRKEDLDLTNPIEVHVQFNHIEGKGAKMLAEEAIKIQALWRGVETRRREALRRAEEQRRRRQSREITAALCLQLAWRLYQRRLQRRWHSKMLQAQNAHNTPYDAILAFESLSQFLSTGEIRFLQHAESKLQAASAARFRIVAVVGLFDKGKTFLINRLFGVNLPSGKLHTTKGLSFLWIEERRMLVLDSAGVQSTVSYRAQAVQDAILDAQTTESLMFEMISRIAHHMIFVVNDLTWFEQKYVAMLHQKYVQGGQQKELVVVHNLRNTTEVQEACKLFSRQVTRCYDGEQSHLGELIFTQDAGAGAPPLHHIGLCYEFSKAGDAFNEKNRQHLLQSLEHRNSLGSELVLADILKAELARLLPRFVNIEAKCPESSVCSPDQAIGVEFSDAREPTAEECLKAGYHCVGVLRVNLAQEGARVAMKTRGVISPLGEIIAHDVSFDPIVNVYDRTTTHGTSRIIRIECPGVTEEDVEWEELPNGVKISVDKKRPIDEHAVQPVQPIRQHHGVWEQEFSFDYSEGRFELSPEEATFENGVLTVVLKKAAQPRRGKFGQSGSTTGSRLVARYPDVETPSPVPSCSSFAVVTAGGA
;
A
#
# COMPACT_ATOMS: atom_id res chain seq x y z
N MET A 1 -28.42 47.88 50.32
CA MET A 1 -27.23 47.15 50.77
C MET A 1 -27.40 45.71 50.35
N THR A 2 -26.53 45.24 49.47
CA THR A 2 -26.57 43.89 48.91
C THR A 2 -25.43 43.11 49.55
N GLU A 3 -25.73 41.97 50.19
CA GLU A 3 -24.70 41.08 50.71
C GLU A 3 -24.04 40.33 49.56
N CYS A 4 -22.74 40.54 49.35
CA CYS A 4 -22.01 39.97 48.21
C CYS A 4 -20.69 39.32 48.64
N GLY A 5 -20.24 38.34 47.85
CA GLY A 5 -18.98 37.63 48.06
C GLY A 5 -19.05 36.43 49.01
N ALA A 6 -17.95 35.69 49.10
CA ALA A 6 -17.79 34.55 50.00
C ALA A 6 -16.72 34.85 51.06
N ILE A 7 -17.02 34.54 52.32
CA ILE A 7 -16.06 34.66 53.42
C ILE A 7 -15.56 33.27 53.79
N VAL A 8 -14.24 33.10 53.80
CA VAL A 8 -13.57 31.91 54.33
C VAL A 8 -12.91 32.27 55.64
N VAL A 9 -13.27 31.58 56.73
CA VAL A 9 -12.77 31.85 58.08
C VAL A 9 -11.81 30.75 58.51
N ASP A 10 -10.57 31.12 58.81
CA ASP A 10 -9.63 30.28 59.55
C ASP A 10 -9.69 30.64 61.04
N THR A 11 -10.54 29.92 61.75
CA THR A 11 -10.75 30.11 63.19
C THR A 11 -9.52 29.77 64.03
N VAL A 12 -8.55 29.02 63.49
CA VAL A 12 -7.32 28.64 64.21
C VAL A 12 -6.31 29.77 64.15
N LYS A 13 -6.19 30.43 62.99
CA LYS A 13 -5.29 31.58 62.80
C LYS A 13 -5.91 32.93 63.16
N LEU A 14 -7.21 32.95 63.44
CA LEU A 14 -7.99 34.18 63.62
C LEU A 14 -7.90 35.08 62.38
N GLU A 15 -8.03 34.46 61.21
CA GLU A 15 -7.99 35.12 59.90
C GLU A 15 -9.31 34.90 59.18
N ALA A 16 -9.80 35.92 58.49
CA ALA A 16 -10.93 35.81 57.58
C ALA A 16 -10.56 36.45 56.24
N THR A 17 -10.89 35.76 55.15
CA THR A 17 -10.72 36.27 53.80
C THR A 17 -12.08 36.44 53.16
N TRP A 18 -12.42 37.68 52.84
CA TRP A 18 -13.63 38.01 52.09
C TRP A 18 -13.28 38.24 50.63
N ARG A 19 -13.81 37.39 49.75
CA ARG A 19 -13.56 37.46 48.30
C ARG A 19 -14.74 38.04 47.58
N LEU A 20 -14.51 39.15 46.89
CA LEU A 20 -15.48 39.83 46.05
C LEU A 20 -15.14 39.60 44.58
N ARG A 21 -16.13 39.28 43.76
CA ARG A 21 -15.91 39.16 42.32
C ARG A 21 -15.81 40.57 41.74
N ALA A 22 -15.01 40.73 40.69
CA ALA A 22 -14.83 42.01 40.01
C ALA A 22 -16.15 42.69 39.62
N ALA A 23 -17.13 41.92 39.14
CA ALA A 23 -18.45 42.43 38.79
C ALA A 23 -19.20 43.05 39.99
N ASP A 24 -19.11 42.42 41.17
CA ASP A 24 -19.78 42.92 42.38
C ASP A 24 -19.19 44.29 42.83
N VAL A 25 -17.96 44.60 42.40
CA VAL A 25 -17.25 45.85 42.70
C VAL A 25 -17.47 46.93 41.65
N ALA A 26 -17.50 46.54 40.37
CA ALA A 26 -17.68 47.46 39.25
C ALA A 26 -19.08 48.11 39.21
N ASP A 27 -20.10 47.42 39.75
CA ASP A 27 -21.50 47.86 39.73
C ASP A 27 -21.89 48.79 40.91
N THR A 28 -20.92 49.27 41.70
CA THR A 28 -21.20 50.14 42.86
C THR A 28 -20.94 51.61 42.56
N ASP A 29 -21.87 52.49 42.92
CA ASP A 29 -21.70 53.94 42.78
C ASP A 29 -20.92 54.55 43.96
N ASN A 30 -20.38 55.78 43.79
CA ASN A 30 -19.71 56.49 44.88
C ASN A 30 -20.68 56.74 46.06
N GLY A 31 -20.26 56.39 47.27
CA GLY A 31 -21.09 56.41 48.48
C GLY A 31 -21.88 55.11 48.74
N GLU A 32 -21.91 54.16 47.80
CA GLU A 32 -22.51 52.85 48.02
C GLU A 32 -21.52 51.85 48.65
N ALA A 33 -22.05 51.01 49.53
CA ALA A 33 -21.27 50.00 50.25
C ALA A 33 -21.65 48.59 49.80
N ILE A 34 -20.64 47.75 49.56
CA ILE A 34 -20.79 46.30 49.51
C ILE A 34 -20.68 45.80 50.94
N VAL A 35 -21.65 45.00 51.38
CA VAL A 35 -21.67 44.46 52.75
C VAL A 35 -21.25 43.01 52.72
N SER A 36 -20.31 42.64 53.60
CA SER A 36 -19.87 41.27 53.77
C SER A 36 -20.96 40.44 54.44
N PRO A 37 -21.07 39.14 54.12
CA PRO A 37 -21.79 38.22 54.99
C PRO A 37 -21.36 38.37 56.45
N GLN A 38 -22.26 38.11 57.38
CA GLN A 38 -21.99 38.23 58.81
C GLN A 38 -20.89 37.24 59.24
N LEU A 39 -19.74 37.77 59.66
CA LEU A 39 -18.60 36.99 60.11
C LEU A 39 -18.78 36.63 61.59
N GLN A 40 -19.09 35.38 61.88
CA GLN A 40 -19.10 34.87 63.26
C GLN A 40 -17.73 34.35 63.67
N LEU A 41 -17.09 35.10 64.57
CA LEU A 41 -15.88 34.67 65.26
C LEU A 41 -16.21 34.52 66.74
N TRP A 42 -16.29 33.26 67.17
CA TRP A 42 -16.79 32.86 68.49
C TRP A 42 -18.22 33.36 68.74
N ASN A 43 -18.42 34.15 69.80
CA ASN A 43 -19.74 34.68 70.19
C ASN A 43 -19.94 36.13 69.71
N HIS A 44 -19.07 36.61 68.82
CA HIS A 44 -19.12 37.97 68.29
C HIS A 44 -19.37 37.92 66.79
N SER A 45 -20.27 38.80 66.36
CA SER A 45 -20.59 39.00 64.95
C SER A 45 -19.88 40.25 64.47
N PHE A 46 -19.09 40.11 63.42
CA PHE A 46 -18.48 41.21 62.71
C PHE A 46 -19.15 41.35 61.34
N SER A 47 -19.25 42.58 60.85
CA SER A 47 -19.60 42.83 59.44
C SER A 47 -18.65 43.87 58.87
N MET A 48 -18.34 43.74 57.59
CA MET A 48 -17.46 44.66 56.88
C MET A 48 -18.21 45.30 55.74
N HIS A 49 -17.99 46.59 55.54
CA HIS A 49 -18.57 47.36 54.47
C HIS A 49 -17.41 47.91 53.64
N LEU A 50 -17.34 47.50 52.37
CA LEU A 50 -16.36 48.00 51.42
C LEU A 50 -17.01 49.11 50.59
N TYR A 51 -16.31 50.23 50.45
CA TYR A 51 -16.68 51.37 49.60
C TYR A 51 -15.65 51.48 48.48
N PRO A 52 -15.89 50.86 47.31
CA PRO A 52 -14.88 50.78 46.25
C PRO A 52 -14.58 52.12 45.58
N HIS A 53 -15.47 53.11 45.69
CA HIS A 53 -15.37 54.40 45.00
C HIS A 53 -15.36 55.60 45.95
N GLY A 54 -15.15 55.36 47.24
CA GLY A 54 -15.25 56.38 48.28
C GLY A 54 -16.55 56.29 49.07
N TYR A 55 -16.49 56.76 50.31
CA TYR A 55 -17.64 56.85 51.21
C TYR A 55 -18.37 58.19 51.08
N ASP A 56 -17.62 59.23 50.78
CA ASP A 56 -18.06 60.62 50.65
C ASP A 56 -17.19 61.36 49.63
N ALA A 57 -17.54 62.62 49.32
CA ALA A 57 -16.78 63.45 48.39
C ALA A 57 -15.31 63.65 48.80
N ALA A 58 -14.98 63.54 50.09
CA ALA A 58 -13.60 63.69 50.58
C ALA A 58 -12.77 62.40 50.44
N SER A 59 -13.41 61.27 50.16
CA SER A 59 -12.81 59.96 49.94
C SER A 59 -13.00 59.42 48.53
N ASP A 60 -13.53 60.25 47.63
CA ASP A 60 -13.63 59.95 46.21
C ASP A 60 -12.26 59.54 45.63
N GLY A 61 -12.27 58.47 44.84
CA GLY A 61 -11.06 57.86 44.28
C GLY A 61 -10.25 56.98 45.24
N TYR A 62 -10.70 56.70 46.46
CA TYR A 62 -10.06 55.73 47.38
C TYR A 62 -10.98 54.55 47.71
N ILE A 63 -10.39 53.37 47.88
CA ILE A 63 -11.09 52.22 48.46
C ILE A 63 -11.09 52.36 49.99
N GLY A 64 -12.28 52.38 50.58
CA GLY A 64 -12.48 52.44 52.02
C GLY A 64 -13.05 51.14 52.56
N VAL A 65 -12.55 50.65 53.70
CA VAL A 65 -13.19 49.57 54.46
C VAL A 65 -13.69 50.11 55.78
N PHE A 66 -14.95 49.82 56.08
CA PHE A 66 -15.53 49.97 57.39
C PHE A 66 -15.76 48.61 58.01
N MET A 67 -15.56 48.52 59.31
CA MET A 67 -15.82 47.30 60.04
C MET A 67 -16.65 47.60 61.28
N HIS A 68 -17.72 46.82 61.43
CA HIS A 68 -18.56 46.80 62.61
C HIS A 68 -18.06 45.69 63.55
N ALA A 69 -17.55 46.11 64.71
CA ALA A 69 -17.13 45.19 65.77
C ALA A 69 -17.95 45.45 67.05
N PRO A 70 -18.48 44.41 67.71
CA PRO A 70 -19.25 44.54 68.95
C PRO A 70 -18.37 44.58 70.21
N VAL A 71 -17.05 44.40 70.07
CA VAL A 71 -16.08 44.33 71.17
C VAL A 71 -14.79 45.06 70.81
N LYS A 72 -13.94 45.33 71.80
CA LYS A 72 -12.60 45.88 71.55
C LYS A 72 -11.80 44.88 70.75
N ALA A 73 -11.24 45.34 69.64
CA ALA A 73 -10.44 44.52 68.77
C ALA A 73 -9.32 45.32 68.11
N LEU A 74 -8.16 44.68 67.97
CA LEU A 74 -7.06 45.17 67.14
C LEU A 74 -6.99 44.27 65.91
N ILE A 75 -7.20 44.86 64.74
CA ILE A 75 -7.42 44.11 63.52
C ILE A 75 -6.56 44.69 62.41
N ASP A 76 -5.78 43.85 61.75
CA ASP A 76 -5.05 44.21 60.55
C ASP A 76 -5.92 43.80 59.34
N VAL A 77 -6.28 44.78 58.52
CA VAL A 77 -7.06 44.58 57.29
C VAL A 77 -6.12 44.79 56.12
N ASP A 78 -6.06 43.85 55.20
CA ASP A 78 -5.33 43.96 53.95
C ASP A 78 -6.33 43.96 52.78
N VAL A 79 -6.27 45.01 51.96
CA VAL A 79 -7.02 45.11 50.72
C VAL A 79 -6.03 45.24 49.58
N ALA A 80 -6.00 44.22 48.70
CA ALA A 80 -5.15 44.19 47.52
C ALA A 80 -3.65 44.46 47.80
N GLY A 81 -3.13 43.94 48.92
CA GLY A 81 -1.72 44.04 49.31
C GLY A 81 -1.37 45.28 50.13
N VAL A 82 -2.36 46.11 50.49
CA VAL A 82 -2.18 47.26 51.39
C VAL A 82 -2.81 46.94 52.74
N THR A 83 -1.95 46.73 53.75
CA THR A 83 -2.39 46.45 55.12
C THR A 83 -2.54 47.73 55.94
N ASN A 84 -3.71 47.94 56.55
CA ASN A 84 -3.95 48.96 57.56
C ASN A 84 -4.40 48.33 58.88
N ARG A 85 -3.86 48.87 59.98
CA ARG A 85 -4.24 48.49 61.33
C ARG A 85 -5.42 49.32 61.82
N ILE A 86 -6.53 48.65 62.13
CA ILE A 86 -7.73 49.27 62.70
C ILE A 86 -7.78 48.93 64.20
N ASP A 87 -7.58 49.95 65.02
CA ASP A 87 -7.68 49.85 66.48
C ASP A 87 -9.05 50.36 66.97
N ILE A 88 -9.87 49.43 67.46
CA ILE A 88 -11.21 49.67 68.01
C ILE A 88 -11.11 49.70 69.53
N THR A 89 -10.79 50.88 70.07
CA THR A 89 -10.61 51.10 71.51
C THR A 89 -11.92 51.40 72.24
N ALA A 90 -11.90 51.23 73.57
CA ALA A 90 -13.03 51.50 74.47
C ALA A 90 -13.64 52.91 74.33
N GLU A 91 -12.81 53.89 73.99
CA GLU A 91 -13.19 55.30 73.86
C GLU A 91 -13.89 55.57 72.52
N LYS A 92 -13.39 54.99 71.43
CA LYS A 92 -14.09 54.97 70.13
C LYS A 92 -15.42 54.20 70.21
N LEU A 93 -15.49 53.21 71.09
CA LEU A 93 -16.72 52.49 71.43
C LEU A 93 -17.77 53.34 72.16
N LYS A 94 -17.34 54.40 72.89
CA LYS A 94 -18.23 55.32 73.60
C LYS A 94 -18.65 56.52 72.74
N GLN A 95 -17.77 57.04 71.89
CA GLN A 95 -18.04 58.20 71.02
C GLN A 95 -19.05 57.90 69.89
N SER A 96 -19.14 56.65 69.44
CA SER A 96 -20.07 56.20 68.38
C SER A 96 -21.53 56.00 68.85
N LYS A 97 -21.84 56.28 70.12
CA LYS A 97 -23.20 56.15 70.69
C LYS A 97 -24.21 57.24 70.25
N PHE A 98 -23.78 58.29 69.57
CA PHE A 98 -24.69 59.27 68.98
C PHE A 98 -25.13 58.79 67.59
N GLU A 99 -26.44 58.57 67.40
CA GLU A 99 -27.19 58.39 66.13
C GLU A 99 -27.66 56.98 65.66
N SER A 100 -27.48 55.89 66.43
CA SER A 100 -28.08 54.59 66.06
C SER A 100 -29.08 54.09 67.12
N LYS A 101 -30.38 54.06 66.79
CA LYS A 101 -31.45 53.54 67.68
C LYS A 101 -31.43 52.02 67.87
N ASN A 102 -30.56 51.25 67.20
CA ASN A 102 -30.62 49.77 67.15
C ASN A 102 -29.31 49.05 67.58
N GLY A 103 -28.63 49.51 68.64
CA GLY A 103 -27.54 48.75 69.27
C GLY A 103 -26.16 49.40 69.18
N ILE A 104 -25.27 48.99 70.09
CA ILE A 104 -23.91 49.51 70.25
C ILE A 104 -23.04 48.98 69.10
N PHE A 105 -22.72 49.83 68.12
CA PHE A 105 -21.81 49.51 67.02
C PHE A 105 -20.72 50.57 66.93
N CYS A 106 -19.49 50.13 66.69
CA CYS A 106 -18.34 51.02 66.64
C CYS A 106 -17.74 50.97 65.24
N ARG A 107 -17.38 52.14 64.73
CA ARG A 107 -16.94 52.33 63.34
C ARG A 107 -15.44 52.58 63.33
N GLY A 108 -14.69 51.71 62.66
CA GLY A 108 -13.33 51.99 62.22
C GLY A 108 -13.33 52.25 60.71
N TRP A 109 -12.67 53.32 60.27
CA TRP A 109 -12.54 53.68 58.85
C TRP A 109 -11.07 53.91 58.51
N SER A 110 -10.64 53.40 57.36
CA SER A 110 -9.34 53.74 56.77
C SER A 110 -9.45 53.83 55.26
N LYS A 111 -8.67 54.75 54.66
CA LYS A 111 -8.40 54.78 53.22
C LYS A 111 -7.24 53.81 52.95
N PHE A 112 -7.43 52.86 52.03
CA PHE A 112 -6.42 51.84 51.77
C PHE A 112 -5.54 52.23 50.58
N CYS A 113 -6.13 52.35 49.41
CA CYS A 113 -5.41 52.54 48.14
C CYS A 113 -6.24 53.42 47.21
N ARG A 114 -5.58 54.09 46.26
CA ARG A 114 -6.29 54.83 45.22
C ARG A 114 -6.88 53.84 44.23
N LYS A 115 -8.08 54.16 43.72
CA LYS A 115 -8.78 53.35 42.73
C LYS A 115 -7.93 53.11 41.47
N GLU A 116 -7.15 54.10 41.06
CA GLU A 116 -6.27 54.06 39.90
C GLU A 116 -5.14 53.03 40.03
N ASP A 117 -4.75 52.69 41.26
CA ASP A 117 -3.67 51.75 41.54
C ASP A 117 -4.15 50.29 41.57
N LEU A 118 -5.48 50.04 41.47
CA LEU A 118 -6.05 48.70 41.45
C LEU A 118 -6.71 48.38 40.11
N ASP A 119 -6.37 47.20 39.59
CA ASP A 119 -7.12 46.59 38.50
C ASP A 119 -8.42 45.95 39.03
N LEU A 120 -9.50 46.73 39.02
CA LEU A 120 -10.84 46.30 39.45
C LEU A 120 -11.45 45.22 38.54
N THR A 121 -10.79 44.81 37.46
CA THR A 121 -11.22 43.65 36.66
C THR A 121 -10.87 42.31 37.33
N ASN A 122 -10.01 42.33 38.35
CA ASN A 122 -9.68 41.17 39.18
C ASN A 122 -10.52 41.13 40.46
N PRO A 123 -10.77 39.93 41.02
CA PRO A 123 -11.45 39.80 42.31
C PRO A 123 -10.65 40.48 43.41
N ILE A 124 -11.34 41.23 44.28
CA ILE A 124 -10.74 41.86 45.45
C ILE A 124 -10.83 40.89 46.61
N GLU A 125 -9.67 40.55 47.18
CA GLU A 125 -9.59 39.83 48.45
C GLU A 125 -9.34 40.83 49.57
N VAL A 126 -10.24 40.85 50.56
CA VAL A 126 -10.04 41.57 51.81
C VAL A 126 -9.66 40.55 52.87
N HIS A 127 -8.41 40.57 53.30
CA HIS A 127 -7.90 39.72 54.37
C HIS A 127 -7.99 40.47 55.69
N VAL A 128 -8.49 39.80 56.72
CA VAL A 128 -8.67 40.37 58.06
C VAL A 128 -8.04 39.45 59.07
N GLN A 129 -7.02 39.96 59.78
CA GLN A 129 -6.33 39.25 60.84
C GLN A 129 -6.68 39.88 62.19
N PHE A 130 -7.26 39.09 63.09
CA PHE A 130 -7.67 39.54 64.41
C PHE A 130 -6.53 39.31 65.41
N ASN A 131 -5.75 40.37 65.66
CA ASN A 131 -4.59 40.31 66.56
C ASN A 131 -4.97 40.26 68.04
N HIS A 132 -6.07 40.91 68.41
CA HIS A 132 -6.60 40.88 69.76
C HIS A 132 -8.10 41.07 69.76
N ILE A 133 -8.84 40.27 70.53
CA ILE A 133 -10.28 40.42 70.77
C ILE A 133 -10.47 40.29 72.28
N GLU A 134 -10.98 41.34 72.93
CA GLU A 134 -11.16 41.35 74.38
C GLU A 134 -12.38 40.48 74.76
N GLY A 135 -12.19 39.36 75.46
CA GLY A 135 -13.33 38.54 75.91
C GLY A 135 -13.09 37.08 76.30
N LYS A 136 -11.94 36.46 76.04
CA LYS A 136 -11.62 35.11 76.56
C LYS A 136 -10.14 35.00 76.95
N GLY A 137 -9.87 34.58 78.19
CA GLY A 137 -8.50 34.40 78.68
C GLY A 137 -7.75 33.35 77.85
N ALA A 138 -6.59 33.73 77.29
CA ALA A 138 -5.73 32.92 76.42
C ALA A 138 -5.39 31.51 76.98
N LYS A 139 -5.53 31.32 78.30
CA LYS A 139 -5.30 30.05 79.00
C LYS A 139 -6.34 28.97 78.68
N MET A 140 -7.60 29.34 78.47
CA MET A 140 -8.69 28.36 78.24
C MET A 140 -8.70 27.85 76.79
N LEU A 141 -8.37 28.71 75.83
CA LEU A 141 -8.27 28.37 74.41
C LEU A 141 -7.08 27.46 74.10
N ALA A 142 -5.96 27.63 74.82
CA ALA A 142 -4.80 26.76 74.67
C ALA A 142 -5.10 25.30 75.09
N GLU A 143 -5.86 25.10 76.16
CA GLU A 143 -6.22 23.76 76.65
C GLU A 143 -7.24 23.04 75.75
N GLU A 144 -8.22 23.75 75.18
CA GLU A 144 -9.15 23.19 74.19
C GLU A 144 -8.46 22.90 72.84
N ALA A 145 -7.58 23.80 72.38
CA ALA A 145 -6.83 23.60 71.14
C ALA A 145 -5.91 22.37 71.19
N ILE A 146 -5.29 22.09 72.34
CA ILE A 146 -4.46 20.89 72.53
C ILE A 146 -5.31 19.62 72.48
N LYS A 147 -6.51 19.61 73.09
CA LYS A 147 -7.43 18.46 73.05
C LYS A 147 -7.95 18.19 71.64
N ILE A 148 -8.29 19.25 70.90
CA ILE A 148 -8.74 19.15 69.51
C ILE A 148 -7.61 18.68 68.60
N GLN A 149 -6.38 19.18 68.77
CA GLN A 149 -5.22 18.70 68.01
C GLN A 149 -4.92 17.21 68.25
N ALA A 150 -5.04 16.74 69.50
CA ALA A 150 -4.82 15.34 69.82
C ALA A 150 -5.87 14.42 69.15
N LEU A 151 -7.15 14.81 69.21
CA LEU A 151 -8.23 14.09 68.53
C LEU A 151 -8.06 14.09 67.01
N TRP A 152 -7.67 15.23 66.43
CA TRP A 152 -7.47 15.37 64.99
C TRP A 152 -6.30 14.52 64.50
N ARG A 153 -5.17 14.46 65.24
CA ARG A 153 -4.07 13.53 64.93
C ARG A 153 -4.55 12.07 64.95
N GLY A 154 -5.39 11.68 65.91
CA GLY A 154 -5.96 10.33 65.96
C GLY A 154 -6.90 9.99 64.80
N VAL A 155 -7.70 10.95 64.34
CA VAL A 155 -8.55 10.79 63.14
C VAL A 155 -7.71 10.73 61.88
N GLU A 156 -6.71 11.59 61.74
CA GLU A 156 -5.85 11.68 60.56
C GLU A 156 -4.99 10.42 60.41
N THR A 157 -4.51 9.84 61.52
CA THR A 157 -3.77 8.56 61.50
C THR A 157 -4.67 7.42 61.00
N ARG A 158 -5.91 7.33 61.49
CA ARG A 158 -6.89 6.33 61.02
C ARG A 158 -7.28 6.54 59.56
N ARG A 159 -7.41 7.79 59.10
CA ARG A 159 -7.67 8.13 57.70
C ARG A 159 -6.52 7.71 56.79
N ARG A 160 -5.27 7.95 57.19
CA ARG A 160 -4.07 7.52 56.45
C ARG A 160 -3.94 6.00 56.38
N GLU A 161 -4.24 5.28 57.46
CA GLU A 161 -4.25 3.82 57.46
C GLU A 161 -5.36 3.26 56.56
N ALA A 162 -6.56 3.83 56.61
CA ALA A 162 -7.66 3.45 55.74
C ALA A 162 -7.33 3.68 54.25
N LEU A 163 -6.71 4.81 53.93
CA LEU A 163 -6.20 5.11 52.57
C LEU A 163 -5.13 4.11 52.14
N ARG A 164 -4.15 3.79 52.99
CA ARG A 164 -3.14 2.76 52.68
C ARG A 164 -3.76 1.39 52.41
N ARG A 165 -4.72 0.96 53.24
CA ARG A 165 -5.44 -0.32 53.02
C ARG A 165 -6.25 -0.30 51.73
N ALA A 166 -6.92 0.81 51.41
CA ALA A 166 -7.68 0.97 50.17
C ALA A 166 -6.75 0.95 48.93
N GLU A 167 -5.61 1.62 48.99
CA GLU A 167 -4.62 1.62 47.91
C GLU A 167 -3.99 0.24 47.73
N GLU A 168 -3.65 -0.46 48.81
CA GLU A 168 -3.14 -1.82 48.75
C GLU A 168 -4.19 -2.78 48.15
N GLN A 169 -5.46 -2.64 48.54
CA GLN A 169 -6.54 -3.40 47.92
C GLN A 169 -6.68 -3.10 46.42
N ARG A 170 -6.53 -1.83 46.02
CA ARG A 170 -6.54 -1.44 44.60
C ARG A 170 -5.38 -2.06 43.83
N ARG A 171 -4.16 -2.04 44.39
CA ARG A 171 -2.99 -2.71 43.81
C ARG A 171 -3.19 -4.21 43.68
N ARG A 172 -3.77 -4.86 44.69
CA ARG A 172 -4.11 -6.30 44.64
C ARG A 172 -5.18 -6.60 43.57
N ARG A 173 -6.18 -5.74 43.39
CA ARG A 173 -7.19 -5.88 42.31
C ARG A 173 -6.54 -5.72 40.94
N GLN A 174 -5.76 -4.67 40.72
CA GLN A 174 -5.04 -4.44 39.45
C GLN A 174 -4.07 -5.58 39.15
N SER A 175 -3.33 -6.07 40.15
CA SER A 175 -2.45 -7.22 39.98
C SER A 175 -3.23 -8.47 39.56
N ARG A 176 -4.39 -8.76 40.19
CA ARG A 176 -5.27 -9.88 39.78
C ARG A 176 -5.84 -9.71 38.39
N GLU A 177 -6.24 -8.50 37.99
CA GLU A 177 -6.74 -8.19 36.64
C GLU A 177 -5.65 -8.41 35.59
N ILE A 178 -4.43 -7.92 35.83
CA ILE A 178 -3.27 -8.15 34.96
C ILE A 178 -2.96 -9.64 34.87
N THR A 179 -2.92 -10.36 35.99
CA THR A 179 -2.70 -11.82 35.99
C THR A 179 -3.81 -12.55 35.22
N ALA A 180 -5.08 -12.17 35.40
CA ALA A 180 -6.20 -12.76 34.67
C ALA A 180 -6.11 -12.50 33.15
N ALA A 181 -5.75 -11.28 32.75
CA ALA A 181 -5.53 -10.94 31.34
C ALA A 181 -4.38 -11.76 30.73
N LEU A 182 -3.28 -11.94 31.45
CA LEU A 182 -2.16 -12.80 31.02
C LEU A 182 -2.58 -14.27 30.92
N CYS A 183 -3.36 -14.79 31.86
CA CYS A 183 -3.92 -16.14 31.80
C CYS A 183 -4.83 -16.34 30.58
N LEU A 184 -5.71 -15.37 30.28
CA LEU A 184 -6.56 -15.36 29.08
C LEU A 184 -5.72 -15.35 27.79
N GLN A 185 -4.69 -14.51 27.73
CA GLN A 185 -3.80 -14.44 26.58
C GLN A 185 -3.03 -15.76 26.36
N LEU A 186 -2.55 -16.39 27.44
CA LEU A 186 -1.91 -17.71 27.39
C LEU A 186 -2.91 -18.80 26.95
N ALA A 187 -4.13 -18.80 27.49
CA ALA A 187 -5.17 -19.75 27.12
C ALA A 187 -5.55 -19.61 25.63
N TRP A 188 -5.66 -18.38 25.12
CA TRP A 188 -5.89 -18.10 23.71
C TRP A 188 -4.75 -18.63 22.82
N ARG A 189 -3.48 -18.37 23.19
CA ARG A 189 -2.31 -18.90 22.47
C ARG A 189 -2.30 -20.44 22.46
N LEU A 190 -2.64 -21.08 23.57
CA LEU A 190 -2.74 -22.55 23.65
C LEU A 190 -3.91 -23.09 22.81
N TYR A 191 -5.04 -22.39 22.80
CA TYR A 191 -6.18 -22.71 21.95
C TYR A 191 -5.81 -22.62 20.47
N GLN A 192 -5.16 -21.54 20.04
CA GLN A 192 -4.65 -21.40 18.67
C GLN A 192 -3.66 -22.52 18.31
N ARG A 193 -2.72 -22.87 19.21
CA ARG A 193 -1.82 -24.01 19.00
C ARG A 193 -2.55 -25.34 18.87
N ARG A 194 -3.64 -25.57 19.64
CA ARG A 194 -4.46 -26.79 19.51
C ARG A 194 -5.22 -26.82 18.18
N LEU A 195 -5.77 -25.68 17.75
CA LEU A 195 -6.40 -25.53 16.44
C LEU A 195 -5.40 -25.80 15.32
N GLN A 196 -4.20 -25.22 15.40
CA GLN A 196 -3.11 -25.47 14.46
C GLN A 196 -2.72 -26.95 14.43
N ARG A 197 -2.60 -27.61 15.58
CA ARG A 197 -2.33 -29.06 15.64
C ARG A 197 -3.45 -29.90 15.03
N ARG A 198 -4.71 -29.56 15.28
CA ARG A 198 -5.85 -30.25 14.66
C ARG A 198 -5.86 -30.04 13.15
N TRP A 199 -5.60 -28.81 12.69
CA TRP A 199 -5.50 -28.49 11.27
C TRP A 199 -4.33 -29.23 10.61
N HIS A 200 -3.14 -29.21 11.24
CA HIS A 200 -1.98 -29.99 10.80
C HIS A 200 -2.25 -31.49 10.78
N SER A 201 -2.90 -32.04 11.81
CA SER A 201 -3.26 -33.46 11.84
C SER A 201 -4.25 -33.81 10.74
N LYS A 202 -5.24 -32.96 10.46
CA LYS A 202 -6.16 -33.12 9.33
C LYS A 202 -5.45 -33.01 8.00
N MET A 203 -4.50 -32.10 7.87
CA MET A 203 -3.73 -31.88 6.64
C MET A 203 -2.76 -33.04 6.38
N LEU A 204 -2.10 -33.59 7.41
CA LEU A 204 -1.29 -34.81 7.32
C LEU A 204 -2.16 -36.05 7.02
N GLN A 205 -3.35 -36.14 7.63
CA GLN A 205 -4.32 -37.17 7.25
C GLN A 205 -4.79 -37.00 5.80
N ALA A 206 -4.98 -35.76 5.34
CA ALA A 206 -5.34 -35.46 3.95
C ALA A 206 -4.20 -35.78 2.98
N GLN A 207 -2.92 -35.61 3.37
CA GLN A 207 -1.78 -36.05 2.58
C GLN A 207 -1.71 -37.57 2.42
N ASN A 208 -2.23 -38.32 3.40
CA ASN A 208 -2.40 -39.78 3.32
C ASN A 208 -3.74 -40.20 2.69
N ALA A 209 -4.67 -39.26 2.49
CA ALA A 209 -5.92 -39.51 1.81
C ALA A 209 -5.70 -39.58 0.31
N HIS A 210 -6.58 -40.31 -0.39
CA HIS A 210 -6.59 -40.36 -1.85
C HIS A 210 -6.52 -38.94 -2.44
N ASN A 211 -5.74 -38.78 -3.50
CA ASN A 211 -5.60 -37.51 -4.19
C ASN A 211 -6.99 -36.97 -4.54
N THR A 212 -7.26 -35.73 -4.16
CA THR A 212 -8.48 -35.04 -4.54
C THR A 212 -8.46 -34.87 -6.07
N PRO A 213 -9.49 -35.36 -6.79
CA PRO A 213 -9.60 -35.10 -8.23
C PRO A 213 -9.98 -33.64 -8.47
N TYR A 214 -9.71 -33.15 -9.68
CA TYR A 214 -10.30 -31.88 -10.13
C TYR A 214 -11.79 -32.07 -10.35
N ASP A 215 -12.56 -31.02 -10.09
CA ASP A 215 -14.01 -31.03 -10.32
C ASP A 215 -14.35 -31.09 -11.81
N ALA A 216 -13.60 -30.34 -12.62
CA ALA A 216 -13.73 -30.38 -14.07
C ALA A 216 -12.39 -30.17 -14.78
N ILE A 217 -12.25 -30.69 -15.99
CA ILE A 217 -11.06 -30.57 -16.82
C ILE A 217 -11.52 -30.27 -18.26
N LEU A 218 -11.09 -29.12 -18.78
CA LEU A 218 -11.12 -28.88 -20.22
C LEU A 218 -9.90 -29.57 -20.82
N ALA A 219 -10.12 -30.70 -21.51
CA ALA A 219 -9.07 -31.56 -22.04
C ALA A 219 -8.43 -30.96 -23.32
N PHE A 220 -7.78 -29.82 -23.14
CA PHE A 220 -7.05 -29.10 -24.18
C PHE A 220 -5.57 -29.49 -24.12
N GLU A 221 -5.15 -30.39 -25.01
CA GLU A 221 -3.78 -30.89 -25.06
C GLU A 221 -2.89 -29.99 -25.92
N SER A 222 -3.30 -29.70 -27.16
CA SER A 222 -2.66 -28.70 -28.01
C SER A 222 -3.65 -28.06 -29.00
N LEU A 223 -3.28 -26.90 -29.54
CA LEU A 223 -4.05 -26.23 -30.57
C LEU A 223 -4.06 -27.07 -31.85
N SER A 224 -2.92 -27.61 -32.29
CA SER A 224 -2.86 -28.45 -33.49
C SER A 224 -3.79 -29.67 -33.39
N GLN A 225 -3.85 -30.33 -32.23
CA GLN A 225 -4.76 -31.43 -31.98
C GLN A 225 -6.21 -30.97 -32.03
N PHE A 226 -6.55 -29.85 -31.37
CA PHE A 226 -7.90 -29.29 -31.43
C PHE A 226 -8.34 -28.98 -32.86
N LEU A 227 -7.47 -28.41 -33.69
CA LEU A 227 -7.79 -28.13 -35.10
C LEU A 227 -7.95 -29.40 -35.93
N SER A 228 -7.21 -30.47 -35.58
CA SER A 228 -7.33 -31.75 -36.26
C SER A 228 -8.58 -32.53 -35.89
N THR A 229 -8.97 -32.50 -34.61
CA THR A 229 -10.16 -33.21 -34.11
C THR A 229 -11.43 -32.40 -34.32
N GLY A 230 -11.31 -31.07 -34.39
CA GLY A 230 -12.43 -30.12 -34.39
C GLY A 230 -13.12 -30.01 -33.03
N GLU A 231 -12.62 -30.67 -31.99
CA GLU A 231 -13.34 -30.87 -30.73
C GLU A 231 -12.44 -30.83 -29.50
N ILE A 232 -12.91 -30.19 -28.41
CA ILE A 232 -12.32 -30.24 -27.06
C ILE A 232 -13.36 -30.81 -26.11
N ARG A 233 -12.99 -31.85 -25.37
CA ARG A 233 -13.88 -32.47 -24.39
C ARG A 233 -13.84 -31.71 -23.08
N PHE A 234 -15.02 -31.46 -22.52
CA PHE A 234 -15.17 -30.97 -21.16
C PHE A 234 -15.54 -32.15 -20.26
N LEU A 235 -14.61 -32.49 -19.36
CA LEU A 235 -14.73 -33.61 -18.43
C LEU A 235 -15.11 -33.09 -17.05
N GLN A 236 -16.01 -33.79 -16.37
CA GLN A 236 -16.41 -33.49 -15.00
C GLN A 236 -16.26 -34.73 -14.14
N HIS A 237 -15.73 -34.58 -12.92
CA HIS A 237 -15.64 -35.68 -11.98
C HIS A 237 -17.04 -36.09 -11.50
N ALA A 238 -17.30 -37.39 -11.40
CA ALA A 238 -18.62 -37.92 -11.07
C ALA A 238 -19.14 -37.47 -9.69
N GLU A 239 -18.23 -37.22 -8.73
CA GLU A 239 -18.58 -36.76 -7.38
C GLU A 239 -18.58 -35.22 -7.25
N SER A 240 -18.27 -34.50 -8.33
CA SER A 240 -18.23 -33.04 -8.29
C SER A 240 -19.63 -32.45 -8.14
N LYS A 241 -19.74 -31.43 -7.29
CA LYS A 241 -20.97 -30.63 -7.15
C LYS A 241 -21.06 -29.46 -8.13
N LEU A 242 -19.99 -29.20 -8.88
CA LEU A 242 -20.02 -28.18 -9.92
C LEU A 242 -21.11 -28.55 -10.95
N GLN A 243 -21.71 -27.58 -11.63
CA GLN A 243 -22.58 -27.86 -12.77
C GLN A 243 -22.12 -26.97 -13.90
N ALA A 244 -21.22 -27.48 -14.75
CA ALA A 244 -20.48 -26.63 -15.69
C ALA A 244 -21.37 -25.98 -16.77
N ALA A 245 -22.49 -26.63 -17.10
CA ALA A 245 -23.50 -26.16 -18.06
C ALA A 245 -24.67 -25.41 -17.41
N SER A 246 -24.65 -25.19 -16.09
CA SER A 246 -25.72 -24.50 -15.37
C SER A 246 -25.21 -23.18 -14.80
N ALA A 247 -26.11 -22.20 -14.72
CA ALA A 247 -25.78 -20.90 -14.15
C ALA A 247 -25.49 -21.06 -12.64
N ALA A 248 -24.32 -20.63 -12.21
CA ALA A 248 -23.95 -20.61 -10.81
C ALA A 248 -23.24 -19.30 -10.47
N ARG A 249 -23.38 -18.86 -9.22
CA ARG A 249 -22.69 -17.66 -8.73
C ARG A 249 -21.34 -18.02 -8.17
N PHE A 250 -20.29 -17.65 -8.88
CA PHE A 250 -18.92 -17.86 -8.43
C PHE A 250 -17.96 -16.82 -8.99
N ARG A 251 -16.73 -16.87 -8.49
CA ARG A 251 -15.57 -16.13 -9.03
C ARG A 251 -14.50 -17.11 -9.47
N ILE A 252 -13.81 -16.77 -10.54
CA ILE A 252 -12.73 -17.58 -11.11
C ILE A 252 -11.40 -17.02 -10.60
N VAL A 253 -10.66 -17.84 -9.85
CA VAL A 253 -9.31 -17.54 -9.38
C VAL A 253 -8.33 -18.39 -10.19
N ALA A 254 -7.56 -17.76 -11.07
CA ALA A 254 -6.56 -18.46 -11.86
C ALA A 254 -5.21 -18.49 -11.16
N VAL A 255 -4.61 -19.67 -11.06
CA VAL A 255 -3.23 -19.86 -10.62
C VAL A 255 -2.39 -20.24 -11.84
N VAL A 256 -1.54 -19.30 -12.24
CA VAL A 256 -0.70 -19.37 -13.45
C VAL A 256 0.77 -19.19 -13.10
N GLY A 257 1.65 -19.50 -14.04
CA GLY A 257 3.09 -19.44 -13.85
C GLY A 257 3.81 -20.55 -14.60
N LEU A 258 5.12 -20.42 -14.73
CA LEU A 258 5.95 -21.35 -15.51
C LEU A 258 5.88 -22.79 -14.96
N PHE A 259 6.38 -23.73 -15.74
CA PHE A 259 6.57 -25.12 -15.33
C PHE A 259 7.43 -25.24 -14.05
N ASP A 260 7.09 -26.21 -13.18
CA ASP A 260 7.76 -26.50 -11.89
C ASP A 260 7.89 -25.30 -10.89
N LYS A 261 6.97 -24.34 -10.93
CA LYS A 261 6.91 -23.24 -9.94
C LYS A 261 6.06 -23.53 -8.70
N GLY A 262 5.41 -24.69 -8.64
CA GLY A 262 4.60 -25.10 -7.48
C GLY A 262 3.19 -24.50 -7.43
N LYS A 263 2.54 -24.32 -8.59
CA LYS A 263 1.15 -23.86 -8.70
C LYS A 263 0.17 -24.75 -7.94
N THR A 264 0.14 -26.04 -8.28
CA THR A 264 -0.72 -27.02 -7.60
C THR A 264 -0.37 -27.17 -6.10
N PHE A 265 0.92 -27.02 -5.74
CA PHE A 265 1.32 -26.94 -4.33
C PHE A 265 0.68 -25.73 -3.64
N LEU A 266 0.72 -24.55 -4.25
CA LEU A 266 0.08 -23.36 -3.71
C LEU A 266 -1.43 -23.58 -3.53
N ILE A 267 -2.11 -24.17 -4.52
CA ILE A 267 -3.55 -24.49 -4.44
C ILE A 267 -3.84 -25.41 -3.25
N ASN A 268 -3.07 -26.49 -3.11
CA ASN A 268 -3.20 -27.41 -1.98
C ASN A 268 -3.06 -26.71 -0.62
N ARG A 269 -2.09 -25.79 -0.51
CA ARG A 269 -1.85 -25.04 0.73
C ARG A 269 -2.87 -23.94 0.98
N LEU A 270 -3.36 -23.29 -0.07
CA LEU A 270 -4.25 -22.15 0.05
C LEU A 270 -5.69 -22.60 0.36
N PHE A 271 -6.14 -23.70 -0.25
CA PHE A 271 -7.52 -24.18 -0.12
C PHE A 271 -7.66 -25.45 0.74
N GLY A 272 -6.55 -26.03 1.23
CA GLY A 272 -6.59 -27.20 2.09
C GLY A 272 -7.01 -28.49 1.37
N VAL A 273 -6.68 -28.59 0.08
CA VAL A 273 -6.96 -29.75 -0.78
C VAL A 273 -5.70 -30.59 -1.03
N ASN A 274 -5.86 -31.82 -1.54
CA ASN A 274 -4.75 -32.72 -1.85
C ASN A 274 -4.74 -33.12 -3.32
N LEU A 275 -4.60 -32.13 -4.22
CA LEU A 275 -4.42 -32.37 -5.64
C LEU A 275 -3.07 -33.05 -5.92
N PRO A 276 -2.98 -33.93 -6.93
CA PRO A 276 -1.72 -34.55 -7.32
C PRO A 276 -0.71 -33.48 -7.72
N SER A 277 0.38 -33.37 -6.97
CA SER A 277 1.43 -32.37 -7.20
C SER A 277 2.81 -33.02 -7.17
N GLY A 278 3.73 -32.50 -7.99
CA GLY A 278 5.08 -33.01 -8.11
C GLY A 278 5.58 -32.99 -9.56
N LYS A 279 6.87 -33.28 -9.76
CA LYS A 279 7.49 -33.22 -11.09
C LYS A 279 6.95 -34.26 -12.09
N LEU A 280 6.37 -35.35 -11.58
CA LEU A 280 5.78 -36.43 -12.37
C LEU A 280 4.29 -36.20 -12.68
N HIS A 281 3.68 -35.19 -12.06
CA HIS A 281 2.27 -34.88 -12.22
C HIS A 281 2.14 -33.54 -12.93
N THR A 282 1.78 -33.59 -14.21
CA THR A 282 1.47 -32.40 -15.00
C THR A 282 -0.03 -32.17 -15.01
N THR A 283 -0.45 -30.94 -14.71
CA THR A 283 -1.85 -30.52 -14.85
C THR A 283 -2.25 -30.62 -16.32
N LYS A 284 -3.39 -31.26 -16.60
CA LYS A 284 -3.89 -31.45 -17.97
C LYS A 284 -4.81 -30.28 -18.35
N GLY A 285 -4.56 -29.68 -19.52
CA GLY A 285 -5.39 -28.60 -20.08
C GLY A 285 -5.69 -27.47 -19.08
N LEU A 286 -6.97 -27.09 -18.98
CA LEU A 286 -7.48 -26.27 -17.88
C LEU A 286 -8.17 -27.16 -16.86
N SER A 287 -7.60 -27.23 -15.65
CA SER A 287 -8.18 -28.00 -14.55
C SER A 287 -8.88 -27.05 -13.57
N PHE A 288 -10.10 -27.39 -13.17
CA PHE A 288 -10.95 -26.58 -12.31
C PHE A 288 -11.23 -27.30 -11.00
N LEU A 289 -11.12 -26.56 -9.90
CA LEU A 289 -11.44 -27.00 -8.55
C LEU A 289 -12.53 -26.09 -7.97
N TRP A 290 -13.62 -26.69 -7.51
CA TRP A 290 -14.77 -26.00 -6.94
C TRP A 290 -14.69 -25.96 -5.42
N ILE A 291 -14.60 -24.76 -4.85
CA ILE A 291 -14.62 -24.53 -3.40
C ILE A 291 -15.98 -23.94 -3.03
N GLU A 292 -16.92 -24.83 -2.69
CA GLU A 292 -18.32 -24.52 -2.42
C GLU A 292 -18.48 -23.47 -1.31
N GLU A 293 -17.75 -23.63 -0.19
CA GLU A 293 -17.88 -22.76 0.98
C GLU A 293 -17.47 -21.31 0.68
N ARG A 294 -16.62 -21.10 -0.32
CA ARG A 294 -16.09 -19.79 -0.72
C ARG A 294 -16.68 -19.28 -2.03
N ARG A 295 -17.52 -20.08 -2.70
CA ARG A 295 -18.03 -19.84 -4.06
C ARG A 295 -16.92 -19.47 -5.05
N MET A 296 -15.80 -20.20 -4.96
CA MET A 296 -14.62 -19.98 -5.80
C MET A 296 -14.44 -21.16 -6.75
N LEU A 297 -14.23 -20.84 -8.03
CA LEU A 297 -13.74 -21.78 -9.01
C LEU A 297 -12.25 -21.50 -9.23
N VAL A 298 -11.40 -22.37 -8.71
CA VAL A 298 -9.95 -22.25 -8.83
C VAL A 298 -9.54 -22.92 -10.14
N LEU A 299 -8.91 -22.16 -11.02
CA LEU A 299 -8.35 -22.66 -12.28
C LEU A 299 -6.85 -22.92 -12.06
N ASP A 300 -6.43 -24.18 -12.17
CA ASP A 300 -5.03 -24.59 -12.27
C ASP A 300 -4.66 -24.76 -13.74
N SER A 301 -3.62 -24.05 -14.18
CA SER A 301 -3.13 -24.17 -15.55
C SER A 301 -2.03 -25.22 -15.64
N ALA A 302 -1.93 -25.88 -16.79
CA ALA A 302 -0.67 -26.50 -17.18
C ALA A 302 0.48 -25.47 -17.07
N GLY A 303 1.67 -25.92 -16.70
CA GLY A 303 2.84 -25.03 -16.68
C GLY A 303 3.22 -24.64 -18.10
N VAL A 304 3.31 -23.34 -18.35
CA VAL A 304 3.89 -22.82 -19.60
C VAL A 304 5.37 -23.18 -19.66
N GLN A 305 5.89 -23.31 -20.88
CA GLN A 305 7.22 -23.79 -21.25
C GLN A 305 7.50 -25.21 -20.79
N SER A 306 6.51 -26.10 -20.92
CA SER A 306 6.75 -27.52 -20.72
C SER A 306 7.73 -28.06 -21.78
N THR A 307 8.51 -29.09 -21.44
CA THR A 307 9.50 -29.65 -22.36
C THR A 307 8.83 -30.32 -23.55
N VAL A 308 9.19 -29.91 -24.77
CA VAL A 308 8.75 -30.55 -26.01
C VAL A 308 9.70 -31.70 -26.36
N SER A 309 9.14 -32.84 -26.77
CA SER A 309 9.94 -34.00 -27.16
C SER A 309 10.59 -33.80 -28.53
N TYR A 310 11.93 -33.74 -28.58
CA TYR A 310 12.72 -33.71 -29.82
C TYR A 310 12.60 -34.99 -30.67
N ARG A 311 11.96 -36.04 -30.15
CA ARG A 311 11.76 -37.29 -30.91
C ARG A 311 10.59 -37.21 -31.89
N ALA A 312 9.76 -36.17 -31.81
CA ALA A 312 8.75 -35.91 -32.82
C ALA A 312 9.45 -35.53 -34.13
N GLN A 313 9.07 -36.19 -35.25
CA GLN A 313 9.70 -35.98 -36.56
C GLN A 313 9.60 -34.53 -37.07
N ALA A 314 8.72 -33.71 -36.48
CA ALA A 314 8.53 -32.29 -36.77
C ALA A 314 8.77 -31.44 -35.51
N VAL A 315 10.02 -31.40 -35.02
CA VAL A 315 10.38 -30.66 -33.79
C VAL A 315 10.00 -29.18 -33.87
N GLN A 316 10.23 -28.53 -35.02
CA GLN A 316 9.88 -27.12 -35.19
C GLN A 316 8.37 -26.89 -35.05
N ASP A 317 7.56 -27.74 -35.67
CA ASP A 317 6.10 -27.65 -35.59
C ASP A 317 5.62 -27.93 -34.16
N ALA A 318 6.25 -28.86 -33.43
CA ALA A 318 5.91 -29.17 -32.05
C ALA A 318 6.25 -28.02 -31.08
N ILE A 319 7.38 -27.34 -31.28
CA ILE A 319 7.74 -26.15 -30.48
C ILE A 319 6.77 -25.01 -30.76
N LEU A 320 6.46 -24.79 -32.04
CA LEU A 320 5.53 -23.75 -32.47
C LEU A 320 4.11 -24.00 -31.94
N ASP A 321 3.65 -25.24 -32.00
CA ASP A 321 2.36 -25.65 -31.44
C ASP A 321 2.33 -25.47 -29.92
N ALA A 322 3.38 -25.88 -29.20
CA ALA A 322 3.48 -25.68 -27.76
C ALA A 322 3.42 -24.20 -27.38
N GLN A 323 4.22 -23.35 -28.05
CA GLN A 323 4.21 -21.90 -27.84
C GLN A 323 2.81 -21.34 -28.11
N THR A 324 2.24 -21.65 -29.27
CA THR A 324 0.92 -21.14 -29.70
C THR A 324 -0.21 -21.58 -28.77
N THR A 325 -0.18 -22.85 -28.36
CA THR A 325 -1.09 -23.45 -27.38
C THR A 325 -1.01 -22.72 -26.04
N GLU A 326 0.19 -22.52 -25.52
CA GLU A 326 0.42 -21.81 -24.25
C GLU A 326 -0.11 -20.37 -24.31
N SER A 327 0.12 -19.70 -25.44
CA SER A 327 -0.34 -18.34 -25.72
C SER A 327 -1.86 -18.22 -25.68
N LEU A 328 -2.54 -19.09 -26.43
CA LEU A 328 -4.00 -19.15 -26.49
C LEU A 328 -4.58 -19.43 -25.10
N MET A 329 -4.00 -20.39 -24.38
CA MET A 329 -4.44 -20.77 -23.05
C MET A 329 -4.24 -19.63 -22.05
N PHE A 330 -3.09 -18.97 -22.08
CA PHE A 330 -2.79 -17.84 -21.21
C PHE A 330 -3.72 -16.65 -21.48
N GLU A 331 -3.95 -16.32 -22.75
CA GLU A 331 -4.93 -15.31 -23.17
C GLU A 331 -6.33 -15.66 -22.66
N MET A 332 -6.78 -16.90 -22.84
CA MET A 332 -8.08 -17.38 -22.37
C MET A 332 -8.19 -17.26 -20.85
N ILE A 333 -7.20 -17.74 -20.11
CA ILE A 333 -7.17 -17.65 -18.64
C ILE A 333 -7.26 -16.18 -18.18
N SER A 334 -6.50 -15.27 -18.81
CA SER A 334 -6.51 -13.84 -18.46
C SER A 334 -7.87 -13.18 -18.66
N ARG A 335 -8.65 -13.65 -19.64
CA ARG A 335 -9.97 -13.12 -19.96
C ARG A 335 -11.03 -13.66 -19.00
N ILE A 336 -11.04 -14.97 -18.73
CA ILE A 336 -12.04 -15.62 -17.86
C ILE A 336 -11.80 -15.41 -16.37
N ALA A 337 -10.55 -15.23 -15.93
CA ALA A 337 -10.23 -15.09 -14.52
C ALA A 337 -10.70 -13.74 -13.97
N HIS A 338 -11.27 -13.75 -12.77
CA HIS A 338 -11.57 -12.54 -12.01
C HIS A 338 -10.35 -12.09 -11.21
N HIS A 339 -9.62 -13.07 -10.67
CA HIS A 339 -8.37 -12.87 -9.92
C HIS A 339 -7.28 -13.73 -10.54
N MET A 340 -6.08 -13.18 -10.66
CA MET A 340 -4.93 -13.90 -11.20
C MET A 340 -3.78 -13.95 -10.20
N ILE A 341 -3.31 -15.16 -9.92
CA ILE A 341 -2.16 -15.46 -9.08
C ILE A 341 -1.04 -15.99 -9.98
N PHE A 342 0.06 -15.26 -10.09
CA PHE A 342 1.25 -15.65 -10.85
C PHE A 342 2.32 -16.20 -9.90
N VAL A 343 2.63 -17.49 -9.99
CA VAL A 343 3.56 -18.17 -9.08
C VAL A 343 4.97 -18.21 -9.65
N VAL A 344 5.93 -17.74 -8.86
CA VAL A 344 7.36 -17.71 -9.21
C VAL A 344 8.17 -18.38 -8.10
N ASN A 345 9.25 -19.08 -8.44
CA ASN A 345 10.20 -19.55 -7.42
C ASN A 345 11.22 -18.43 -7.16
N ASP A 346 11.96 -18.08 -8.21
CA ASP A 346 12.82 -16.91 -8.30
C ASP A 346 12.25 -15.97 -9.34
N LEU A 347 12.24 -14.67 -9.03
CA LEU A 347 11.79 -13.65 -9.96
C LEU A 347 12.94 -13.24 -10.90
N THR A 348 13.26 -14.09 -11.87
CA THR A 348 14.28 -13.78 -12.89
C THR A 348 13.75 -12.73 -13.88
N TRP A 349 14.63 -12.21 -14.75
CA TRP A 349 14.24 -11.25 -15.78
C TRP A 349 13.08 -11.75 -16.65
N PHE A 350 13.00 -13.07 -16.87
CA PHE A 350 11.95 -13.68 -17.66
C PHE A 350 10.60 -13.59 -16.95
N GLU A 351 10.51 -14.02 -15.68
CA GLU A 351 9.29 -13.86 -14.89
C GLU A 351 8.90 -12.38 -14.72
N GLN A 352 9.85 -11.47 -14.54
CA GLN A 352 9.58 -10.02 -14.47
C GLN A 352 8.91 -9.52 -15.76
N LYS A 353 9.40 -9.96 -16.93
CA LYS A 353 8.80 -9.62 -18.21
C LYS A 353 7.34 -10.11 -18.32
N TYR A 354 7.05 -11.34 -17.87
CA TYR A 354 5.67 -11.86 -17.85
C TYR A 354 4.76 -11.04 -16.93
N VAL A 355 5.23 -10.72 -15.72
CA VAL A 355 4.48 -9.92 -14.75
C VAL A 355 4.19 -8.52 -15.30
N ALA A 356 5.20 -7.85 -15.85
CA ALA A 356 5.06 -6.52 -16.43
C ALA A 356 4.05 -6.50 -17.59
N MET A 357 4.12 -7.47 -18.49
CA MET A 357 3.20 -7.52 -19.63
C MET A 357 1.77 -7.89 -19.21
N LEU A 358 1.58 -8.81 -18.27
CA LEU A 358 0.25 -9.08 -17.70
C LEU A 358 -0.36 -7.84 -17.09
N HIS A 359 0.43 -7.11 -16.31
CA HIS A 359 0.00 -5.88 -15.65
C HIS A 359 -0.32 -4.79 -16.69
N GLN A 360 0.55 -4.57 -17.67
CA GLN A 360 0.35 -3.63 -18.77
C GLN A 360 -0.92 -3.95 -19.56
N LYS A 361 -1.22 -5.23 -19.80
CA LYS A 361 -2.44 -5.66 -20.49
C LYS A 361 -3.70 -5.31 -19.71
N TYR A 362 -3.67 -5.40 -18.37
CA TYR A 362 -4.79 -4.95 -17.55
C TYR A 362 -4.96 -3.43 -17.59
N VAL A 363 -3.85 -2.68 -17.54
CA VAL A 363 -3.87 -1.22 -17.68
C VAL A 363 -4.44 -0.79 -19.03
N GLN A 364 -3.92 -1.32 -20.14
CA GLN A 364 -4.36 -0.99 -21.50
C GLN A 364 -5.81 -1.44 -21.75
N GLY A 365 -6.22 -2.57 -21.18
CA GLY A 365 -7.59 -3.06 -21.29
C GLY A 365 -8.59 -2.33 -20.39
N GLY A 366 -8.15 -1.34 -19.60
CA GLY A 366 -8.98 -0.68 -18.58
C GLY A 366 -9.52 -1.63 -17.52
N GLN A 367 -8.88 -2.79 -17.35
CA GLN A 367 -9.32 -3.82 -16.42
C GLN A 367 -8.82 -3.48 -15.01
N GLN A 368 -9.75 -3.40 -14.07
CA GLN A 368 -9.44 -3.22 -12.64
C GLN A 368 -9.06 -4.56 -11.97
N LYS A 369 -8.46 -5.48 -12.73
CA LYS A 369 -8.06 -6.80 -12.25
C LYS A 369 -6.70 -6.69 -11.59
N GLU A 370 -6.61 -7.12 -10.34
CA GLU A 370 -5.32 -7.18 -9.67
C GLU A 370 -4.52 -8.40 -10.07
N LEU A 371 -3.21 -8.20 -10.10
CA LEU A 371 -2.25 -9.27 -10.29
C LEU A 371 -1.56 -9.54 -8.95
N VAL A 372 -1.61 -10.79 -8.50
CA VAL A 372 -0.89 -11.23 -7.30
C VAL A 372 0.26 -12.14 -7.71
N VAL A 373 1.49 -11.72 -7.47
CA VAL A 373 2.70 -12.50 -7.69
C VAL A 373 3.09 -13.21 -6.40
N VAL A 374 3.04 -14.53 -6.40
CA VAL A 374 3.42 -15.35 -5.24
C VAL A 374 4.82 -15.90 -5.42
N HIS A 375 5.74 -15.49 -4.55
CA HIS A 375 7.12 -15.97 -4.49
C HIS A 375 7.17 -17.24 -3.64
N ASN A 376 7.22 -18.40 -4.30
CA ASN A 376 7.39 -19.70 -3.71
C ASN A 376 8.86 -19.97 -3.37
N LEU A 377 9.31 -19.44 -2.24
CA LEU A 377 10.64 -19.60 -1.66
C LEU A 377 10.79 -21.00 -1.03
N ARG A 378 10.54 -22.05 -1.83
CA ARG A 378 10.42 -23.45 -1.43
C ARG A 378 11.66 -24.06 -0.76
N ASN A 379 12.81 -23.39 -0.88
CA ASN A 379 14.07 -23.85 -0.28
C ASN A 379 14.51 -22.97 0.90
N THR A 380 13.80 -21.89 1.19
CA THR A 380 14.22 -20.92 2.19
C THR A 380 13.67 -21.31 3.56
N THR A 381 14.58 -21.55 4.49
CA THR A 381 14.25 -22.08 5.82
C THR A 381 14.43 -21.08 6.95
N GLU A 382 15.33 -20.10 6.78
CA GLU A 382 15.68 -19.10 7.79
C GLU A 382 14.99 -17.76 7.53
N VAL A 383 14.51 -17.10 8.59
CA VAL A 383 13.69 -15.87 8.53
C VAL A 383 14.46 -14.73 7.84
N GLN A 384 15.71 -14.50 8.25
CA GLN A 384 16.54 -13.42 7.69
C GLN A 384 16.86 -13.62 6.21
N GLU A 385 17.07 -14.88 5.80
CA GLU A 385 17.30 -15.23 4.40
C GLU A 385 16.07 -14.92 3.55
N ALA A 386 14.88 -15.28 4.02
CA ALA A 386 13.62 -15.00 3.34
C ALA A 386 13.42 -13.50 3.10
N CYS A 387 13.59 -12.67 4.14
CA CYS A 387 13.44 -11.22 4.01
C CYS A 387 14.48 -10.62 3.07
N LYS A 388 15.74 -11.09 3.12
CA LYS A 388 16.80 -10.62 2.22
C LYS A 388 16.55 -11.02 0.77
N LEU A 389 16.12 -12.27 0.51
CA LEU A 389 15.79 -12.75 -0.83
C LEU A 389 14.60 -11.99 -1.41
N PHE A 390 13.53 -11.83 -0.64
CA PHE A 390 12.34 -11.11 -1.07
C PHE A 390 12.64 -9.63 -1.35
N SER A 391 13.36 -8.96 -0.45
CA SER A 391 13.80 -7.57 -0.65
C SER A 391 14.65 -7.41 -1.92
N ARG A 392 15.56 -8.36 -2.18
CA ARG A 392 16.40 -8.35 -3.40
C ARG A 392 15.59 -8.55 -4.67
N GLN A 393 14.59 -9.42 -4.66
CA GLN A 393 13.80 -9.77 -5.85
C GLN A 393 12.68 -8.77 -6.13
N VAL A 394 12.13 -8.11 -5.09
CA VAL A 394 10.92 -7.30 -5.21
C VAL A 394 11.21 -5.83 -4.87
N THR A 395 11.54 -5.54 -3.61
CA THR A 395 11.67 -4.16 -3.12
C THR A 395 12.72 -3.33 -3.86
N ARG A 396 13.73 -3.98 -4.46
CA ARG A 396 14.75 -3.30 -5.28
C ARG A 396 14.41 -3.19 -6.77
N CYS A 397 13.42 -3.94 -7.23
CA CYS A 397 13.09 -4.08 -8.65
C CYS A 397 11.78 -3.38 -9.03
N TYR A 398 10.93 -3.06 -8.06
CA TYR A 398 9.64 -2.42 -8.27
C TYR A 398 9.50 -1.17 -7.41
N ASP A 399 8.90 -0.14 -7.99
CA ASP A 399 8.52 1.09 -7.28
C ASP A 399 7.21 0.86 -6.53
N GLY A 400 7.29 0.71 -5.21
CA GLY A 400 6.14 0.40 -4.37
C GLY A 400 6.51 0.34 -2.89
N GLU A 401 5.56 -0.07 -2.06
CA GLU A 401 5.70 -0.04 -0.62
C GLU A 401 5.59 -1.44 0.00
N GLN A 402 6.43 -1.70 0.99
CA GLN A 402 6.31 -2.87 1.84
C GLN A 402 5.05 -2.72 2.69
N SER A 403 4.18 -3.73 2.66
CA SER A 403 2.92 -3.67 3.40
C SER A 403 3.18 -3.79 4.90
N HIS A 404 2.47 -2.97 5.68
CA HIS A 404 2.43 -3.11 7.14
C HIS A 404 1.87 -4.48 7.60
N LEU A 405 1.22 -5.22 6.70
CA LEU A 405 0.69 -6.55 6.97
C LEU A 405 1.79 -7.62 7.03
N GLY A 406 3.00 -7.40 6.55
CA GLY A 406 4.08 -8.39 6.71
C GLY A 406 5.33 -8.09 5.91
N GLU A 407 6.46 -8.59 6.39
CA GLU A 407 7.77 -8.32 5.77
C GLU A 407 7.91 -8.92 4.37
N LEU A 408 7.16 -9.98 4.06
CA LEU A 408 7.14 -10.62 2.74
C LEU A 408 5.88 -10.25 1.94
N ILE A 409 5.33 -9.06 2.18
CA ILE A 409 4.19 -8.52 1.42
C ILE A 409 4.60 -7.15 0.90
N PHE A 410 4.47 -6.95 -0.40
CA PHE A 410 4.81 -5.70 -1.08
C PHE A 410 3.70 -5.36 -2.07
N THR A 411 3.38 -4.07 -2.21
CA THR A 411 2.36 -3.59 -3.13
C THR A 411 2.93 -2.45 -3.95
N GLN A 412 2.90 -2.62 -5.27
CA GLN A 412 3.15 -1.53 -6.21
C GLN A 412 1.80 -0.92 -6.61
N ASP A 413 1.67 0.37 -6.34
CA ASP A 413 0.58 1.21 -6.84
C ASP A 413 1.11 1.95 -8.08
N ALA A 414 0.59 1.60 -9.26
CA ALA A 414 1.01 2.19 -10.53
C ALA A 414 0.27 3.50 -10.85
N GLY A 415 -0.46 4.07 -9.88
CA GLY A 415 -1.14 5.35 -10.00
C GLY A 415 -2.62 5.22 -10.37
N ALA A 416 -3.29 6.37 -10.48
CA ALA A 416 -4.72 6.45 -10.71
C ALA A 416 -5.13 5.72 -12.01
N GLY A 417 -5.92 4.66 -11.87
CA GLY A 417 -6.49 3.89 -12.99
C GLY A 417 -5.77 2.59 -13.30
N ALA A 418 -4.55 2.38 -12.79
CA ALA A 418 -3.85 1.10 -12.91
C ALA A 418 -4.20 0.19 -11.71
N PRO A 419 -4.53 -1.10 -11.93
CA PRO A 419 -4.75 -2.01 -10.83
C PRO A 419 -3.44 -2.25 -10.06
N PRO A 420 -3.48 -2.40 -8.73
CA PRO A 420 -2.25 -2.63 -7.97
C PRO A 420 -1.66 -4.02 -8.27
N LEU A 421 -0.33 -4.09 -8.14
CA LEU A 421 0.46 -5.32 -8.26
C LEU A 421 0.93 -5.75 -6.88
N HIS A 422 0.47 -6.91 -6.41
CA HIS A 422 0.81 -7.43 -5.09
C HIS A 422 1.86 -8.53 -5.19
N HIS A 423 2.92 -8.46 -4.39
CA HIS A 423 3.91 -9.51 -4.23
C HIS A 423 3.80 -10.14 -2.84
N ILE A 424 3.73 -11.47 -2.76
CA ILE A 424 3.59 -12.22 -1.50
C ILE A 424 4.58 -13.37 -1.46
N GLY A 425 5.44 -13.41 -0.44
CA GLY A 425 6.39 -14.50 -0.23
C GLY A 425 5.84 -15.64 0.61
N LEU A 426 6.06 -16.88 0.17
CA LEU A 426 5.81 -18.10 0.93
C LEU A 426 7.09 -18.92 1.02
N CYS A 427 7.50 -19.27 2.24
CA CYS A 427 8.74 -19.98 2.54
C CYS A 427 8.52 -21.49 2.62
N TYR A 428 9.61 -22.25 2.79
CA TYR A 428 9.54 -23.69 2.97
C TYR A 428 8.65 -24.06 4.16
N GLU A 429 7.69 -24.97 3.96
CA GLU A 429 6.84 -25.48 5.02
C GLU A 429 7.67 -26.14 6.12
N PHE A 430 7.22 -26.01 7.37
CA PHE A 430 7.90 -26.57 8.56
C PHE A 430 9.32 -26.02 8.81
N SER A 431 9.64 -24.88 8.23
CA SER A 431 10.85 -24.13 8.54
C SER A 431 10.56 -22.96 9.47
N LYS A 432 11.59 -22.38 10.08
CA LYS A 432 11.42 -21.17 10.92
C LYS A 432 10.81 -20.02 10.13
N ALA A 433 11.21 -19.84 8.87
CA ALA A 433 10.63 -18.85 7.97
C ALA A 433 9.18 -19.17 7.62
N GLY A 434 8.87 -20.44 7.34
CA GLY A 434 7.51 -20.90 7.07
C GLY A 434 6.57 -20.66 8.25
N ASP A 435 7.00 -21.02 9.46
CA ASP A 435 6.27 -20.80 10.71
C ASP A 435 6.04 -19.32 11.00
N ALA A 436 7.00 -18.47 10.63
CA ALA A 436 6.91 -17.01 10.84
C ALA A 436 5.95 -16.33 9.86
N PHE A 437 5.94 -16.74 8.58
CA PHE A 437 5.30 -15.96 7.51
C PHE A 437 4.12 -16.64 6.82
N ASN A 438 4.18 -17.95 6.54
CA ASN A 438 3.28 -18.60 5.57
C ASN A 438 1.81 -18.46 5.96
N GLU A 439 1.47 -18.67 7.24
CA GLU A 439 0.08 -18.66 7.67
C GLU A 439 -0.55 -17.27 7.52
N LYS A 440 0.16 -16.23 7.97
CA LYS A 440 -0.29 -14.84 7.85
C LYS A 440 -0.44 -14.43 6.39
N ASN A 441 0.53 -14.81 5.56
CA ASN A 441 0.55 -14.45 4.14
C ASN A 441 -0.53 -15.18 3.34
N ARG A 442 -0.78 -16.47 3.62
CA ARG A 442 -1.90 -17.22 3.03
C ARG A 442 -3.25 -16.64 3.45
N GLN A 443 -3.42 -16.31 4.73
CA GLN A 443 -4.65 -15.67 5.21
C GLN A 443 -4.87 -14.34 4.53
N HIS A 444 -3.83 -13.51 4.38
CA HIS A 444 -3.91 -12.25 3.66
C HIS A 444 -4.30 -12.45 2.19
N LEU A 445 -3.66 -13.40 1.50
CA LEU A 445 -4.00 -13.76 0.13
C LEU A 445 -5.47 -14.20 0.00
N LEU A 446 -5.92 -15.13 0.84
CA LEU A 446 -7.31 -15.60 0.87
C LEU A 446 -8.29 -14.47 1.14
N GLN A 447 -7.99 -13.61 2.12
CA GLN A 447 -8.83 -12.45 2.43
C GLN A 447 -8.93 -11.51 1.23
N SER A 448 -7.83 -11.22 0.54
CA SER A 448 -7.86 -10.39 -0.66
C SER A 448 -8.78 -11.00 -1.73
N LEU A 449 -8.66 -12.31 -1.98
CA LEU A 449 -9.53 -13.03 -2.92
C LEU A 449 -11.01 -13.05 -2.49
N GLU A 450 -11.28 -13.08 -1.18
CA GLU A 450 -12.63 -13.16 -0.61
C GLU A 450 -13.39 -11.83 -0.60
N HIS A 451 -12.73 -10.75 -0.22
CA HIS A 451 -13.37 -9.45 -0.07
C HIS A 451 -13.68 -8.83 -1.43
N ARG A 452 -12.94 -9.20 -2.47
CA ARG A 452 -13.10 -8.69 -3.82
C ARG A 452 -14.12 -9.51 -4.57
N ASN A 453 -15.18 -8.84 -5.02
CA ASN A 453 -16.33 -9.48 -5.66
C ASN A 453 -16.90 -10.62 -4.80
N SER A 454 -17.23 -10.30 -3.54
CA SER A 454 -17.65 -11.27 -2.52
C SER A 454 -18.84 -12.13 -2.92
N LEU A 455 -19.71 -11.63 -3.79
CA LEU A 455 -20.91 -12.34 -4.26
C LEU A 455 -20.68 -13.17 -5.54
N GLY A 456 -19.54 -12.99 -6.20
CA GLY A 456 -19.27 -13.53 -7.53
C GLY A 456 -20.24 -12.99 -8.60
N SER A 457 -20.02 -13.45 -9.83
CA SER A 457 -20.92 -13.21 -10.96
C SER A 457 -21.75 -14.47 -11.21
N GLU A 458 -22.98 -14.32 -11.69
CA GLU A 458 -23.75 -15.45 -12.18
C GLU A 458 -23.23 -15.83 -13.56
N LEU A 459 -22.68 -17.04 -13.67
CA LEU A 459 -21.89 -17.48 -14.80
C LEU A 459 -22.27 -18.91 -15.18
N VAL A 460 -22.27 -19.19 -16.48
CA VAL A 460 -22.26 -20.55 -17.03
C VAL A 460 -20.85 -20.80 -17.55
N LEU A 461 -20.12 -21.74 -16.94
CA LEU A 461 -18.71 -21.95 -17.24
C LEU A 461 -18.49 -22.37 -18.70
N ALA A 462 -19.35 -23.25 -19.23
CA ALA A 462 -19.31 -23.69 -20.62
C ALA A 462 -19.48 -22.51 -21.61
N ASP A 463 -20.42 -21.59 -21.34
CA ASP A 463 -20.67 -20.44 -22.20
C ASP A 463 -19.51 -19.45 -22.20
N ILE A 464 -18.87 -19.23 -21.06
CA ILE A 464 -17.68 -18.37 -20.96
C ILE A 464 -16.52 -18.96 -21.77
N LEU A 465 -16.26 -20.26 -21.62
CA LEU A 465 -15.19 -20.94 -22.36
C LEU A 465 -15.47 -20.91 -23.87
N LYS A 466 -16.72 -21.17 -24.28
CA LYS A 466 -17.16 -21.07 -25.68
C LYS A 466 -16.93 -19.66 -26.23
N ALA A 467 -17.42 -18.63 -25.52
CA ALA A 467 -17.35 -17.24 -25.97
C ALA A 467 -15.90 -16.76 -26.10
N GLU A 468 -15.05 -17.02 -25.09
CA GLU A 468 -13.66 -16.59 -25.15
C GLU A 468 -12.84 -17.39 -26.16
N LEU A 469 -13.08 -18.69 -26.32
CA LEU A 469 -12.40 -19.48 -27.35
C LEU A 469 -12.81 -19.02 -28.75
N ALA A 470 -14.10 -18.77 -29.01
CA ALA A 470 -14.58 -18.21 -30.28
C ALA A 470 -13.93 -16.86 -30.59
N ARG A 471 -13.76 -16.00 -29.59
CA ARG A 471 -13.13 -14.68 -29.74
C ARG A 471 -11.62 -14.76 -29.95
N LEU A 472 -10.96 -15.76 -29.38
CA LEU A 472 -9.50 -15.90 -29.45
C LEU A 472 -9.06 -16.64 -30.70
N LEU A 473 -9.76 -17.70 -31.11
CA LEU A 473 -9.32 -18.62 -32.15
C LEU A 473 -8.92 -17.93 -33.47
N PRO A 474 -9.65 -16.93 -34.02
CA PRO A 474 -9.25 -16.22 -35.24
C PRO A 474 -7.86 -15.57 -35.16
N ARG A 475 -7.38 -15.24 -33.95
CA ARG A 475 -6.04 -14.67 -33.74
C ARG A 475 -4.95 -15.71 -33.98
N PHE A 476 -5.23 -17.00 -33.75
CA PHE A 476 -4.26 -18.09 -33.77
C PHE A 476 -4.34 -19.01 -35.00
N VAL A 477 -5.37 -18.85 -35.84
CA VAL A 477 -5.60 -19.76 -36.97
C VAL A 477 -5.90 -19.03 -38.27
N ASN A 478 -5.53 -19.65 -39.39
CA ASN A 478 -5.92 -19.25 -40.73
C ASN A 478 -7.00 -20.21 -41.25
N ILE A 479 -7.94 -19.67 -42.02
CA ILE A 479 -9.01 -20.45 -42.66
C ILE A 479 -8.67 -20.54 -44.14
N GLU A 480 -8.31 -21.74 -44.58
CA GLU A 480 -8.06 -22.08 -45.97
C GLU A 480 -9.39 -22.50 -46.61
N ALA A 481 -10.09 -21.54 -47.22
CA ALA A 481 -11.28 -21.82 -48.02
C ALA A 481 -10.88 -22.24 -49.45
N LYS A 482 -11.51 -23.28 -49.99
CA LYS A 482 -11.37 -23.69 -51.41
C LYS A 482 -12.20 -22.83 -52.38
N CYS A 483 -12.72 -21.68 -51.93
CA CYS A 483 -13.73 -20.95 -52.70
C CYS A 483 -13.16 -20.25 -53.95
N PRO A 484 -13.89 -20.28 -55.08
CA PRO A 484 -13.56 -19.52 -56.28
C PRO A 484 -13.82 -18.02 -56.08
N GLU A 485 -12.74 -17.25 -55.86
CA GLU A 485 -12.48 -15.80 -56.01
C GLU A 485 -13.54 -14.72 -55.71
N SER A 486 -14.80 -15.01 -55.39
CA SER A 486 -15.89 -14.03 -55.50
C SER A 486 -16.72 -13.75 -54.25
N SER A 487 -16.46 -14.38 -53.10
CA SER A 487 -17.15 -14.07 -51.84
C SER A 487 -16.19 -13.57 -50.75
N VAL A 488 -16.16 -12.25 -50.56
CA VAL A 488 -15.40 -11.60 -49.47
C VAL A 488 -16.21 -11.71 -48.17
N CYS A 489 -16.01 -12.80 -47.42
CA CYS A 489 -16.45 -12.86 -46.02
C CYS A 489 -15.34 -12.28 -45.13
N SER A 490 -15.71 -11.50 -44.11
CA SER A 490 -14.72 -11.05 -43.12
C SER A 490 -14.17 -12.26 -42.34
N PRO A 491 -12.86 -12.31 -42.03
CA PRO A 491 -12.23 -13.45 -41.35
C PRO A 491 -12.90 -13.80 -40.01
N ASP A 492 -13.41 -12.80 -39.29
CA ASP A 492 -14.02 -12.95 -37.97
C ASP A 492 -15.37 -13.68 -38.00
N GLN A 493 -16.04 -13.74 -39.15
CA GLN A 493 -17.32 -14.45 -39.29
C GLN A 493 -17.14 -15.90 -39.77
N ALA A 494 -15.91 -16.30 -40.14
CA ALA A 494 -15.68 -17.57 -40.80
C ALA A 494 -15.46 -18.76 -39.85
N ILE A 495 -15.15 -18.50 -38.56
CA ILE A 495 -14.93 -19.53 -37.54
C ILE A 495 -15.74 -19.23 -36.27
N GLY A 496 -16.53 -20.20 -35.84
CA GLY A 496 -17.30 -20.19 -34.61
C GLY A 496 -16.90 -21.33 -33.69
N VAL A 497 -17.29 -21.22 -32.42
CA VAL A 497 -17.18 -22.33 -31.46
C VAL A 497 -18.56 -22.57 -30.86
N GLU A 498 -19.00 -23.82 -30.87
CA GLU A 498 -20.25 -24.26 -30.23
C GLU A 498 -19.98 -25.21 -29.09
N PHE A 499 -20.77 -25.09 -28.02
CA PHE A 499 -20.80 -26.07 -26.95
C PHE A 499 -22.01 -26.97 -27.18
N SER A 500 -21.79 -28.28 -27.18
CA SER A 500 -22.84 -29.28 -27.29
C SER A 500 -22.76 -30.25 -26.12
N ASP A 501 -23.91 -30.58 -25.54
CA ASP A 501 -23.99 -31.63 -24.51
C ASP A 501 -23.52 -32.95 -25.13
N ALA A 502 -22.66 -33.66 -24.40
CA ALA A 502 -22.14 -34.92 -24.89
C ALA A 502 -23.28 -35.95 -24.96
N ARG A 503 -23.59 -36.44 -26.17
CA ARG A 503 -24.36 -37.68 -26.33
C ARG A 503 -23.50 -38.85 -25.84
N GLU A 504 -24.16 -39.87 -25.28
CA GLU A 504 -23.59 -40.99 -24.51
C GLU A 504 -22.13 -41.35 -24.84
N PRO A 505 -21.24 -41.44 -23.83
CA PRO A 505 -19.80 -41.56 -24.04
C PRO A 505 -19.42 -42.86 -24.76
N THR A 506 -18.79 -42.73 -25.93
CA THR A 506 -18.15 -43.86 -26.64
C THR A 506 -16.73 -44.17 -26.14
N ALA A 507 -16.24 -43.48 -25.11
CA ALA A 507 -14.83 -43.57 -24.68
C ALA A 507 -14.64 -44.27 -23.32
N GLU A 508 -14.19 -45.53 -23.35
CA GLU A 508 -13.80 -46.35 -22.20
C GLU A 508 -12.72 -45.71 -21.30
N GLU A 509 -11.95 -44.74 -21.82
CA GLU A 509 -10.84 -44.12 -21.09
C GLU A 509 -11.27 -43.12 -20.00
N CYS A 510 -12.44 -42.46 -20.14
CA CYS A 510 -12.92 -41.50 -19.15
C CYS A 510 -13.33 -42.19 -17.84
N LEU A 511 -13.83 -43.42 -17.93
CA LEU A 511 -14.32 -44.20 -16.80
C LEU A 511 -13.22 -44.59 -15.80
N LYS A 512 -11.97 -44.75 -16.25
CA LYS A 512 -10.86 -45.21 -15.38
C LYS A 512 -10.46 -44.19 -14.30
N ALA A 513 -10.81 -42.91 -14.49
CA ALA A 513 -10.44 -41.84 -13.56
C ALA A 513 -11.65 -41.21 -12.83
N GLY A 514 -12.86 -41.76 -12.99
CA GLY A 514 -14.06 -41.21 -12.38
C GLY A 514 -14.60 -39.94 -13.04
N TYR A 515 -14.19 -39.64 -14.29
CA TYR A 515 -14.70 -38.49 -15.04
C TYR A 515 -15.73 -38.93 -16.09
N HIS A 516 -16.74 -38.09 -16.30
CA HIS A 516 -17.68 -38.20 -17.41
C HIS A 516 -17.57 -36.97 -18.30
N CYS A 517 -17.85 -37.12 -19.59
CA CYS A 517 -17.87 -36.00 -20.52
C CYS A 517 -19.22 -35.28 -20.38
N VAL A 518 -19.19 -34.00 -19.97
CA VAL A 518 -20.41 -33.18 -19.82
C VAL A 518 -20.74 -32.40 -21.07
N GLY A 519 -19.75 -32.17 -21.94
CA GLY A 519 -19.97 -31.56 -23.23
C GLY A 519 -18.70 -31.44 -24.05
N VAL A 520 -18.87 -30.94 -25.27
CA VAL A 520 -17.81 -30.80 -26.26
C VAL A 520 -17.86 -29.40 -26.86
N LEU A 521 -16.73 -28.70 -26.85
CA LEU A 521 -16.52 -27.48 -27.64
C LEU A 521 -16.11 -27.88 -29.05
N ARG A 522 -16.90 -27.51 -30.05
CA ARG A 522 -16.68 -27.82 -31.46
C ARG A 522 -16.35 -26.58 -32.25
N VAL A 523 -15.37 -26.67 -33.15
CA VAL A 523 -15.11 -25.63 -34.15
C VAL A 523 -16.13 -25.77 -35.27
N ASN A 524 -16.86 -24.70 -35.54
CA ASN A 524 -17.76 -24.61 -36.68
C ASN A 524 -17.18 -23.64 -37.71
N LEU A 525 -17.19 -24.07 -38.97
CA LEU A 525 -16.74 -23.25 -40.09
C LEU A 525 -17.96 -22.79 -40.89
N ALA A 526 -17.96 -21.53 -41.30
CA ALA A 526 -19.07 -20.96 -42.07
C ALA A 526 -19.23 -21.62 -43.46
N GLN A 527 -18.15 -22.18 -44.00
CA GLN A 527 -18.13 -22.83 -45.31
C GLN A 527 -17.81 -24.32 -45.18
N GLU A 528 -18.67 -25.15 -45.77
CA GLU A 528 -18.45 -26.60 -45.85
C GLU A 528 -17.20 -26.91 -46.68
N GLY A 529 -16.28 -27.68 -46.12
CA GLY A 529 -15.00 -28.03 -46.75
C GLY A 529 -13.88 -27.00 -46.57
N ALA A 530 -14.09 -25.91 -45.84
CA ALA A 530 -12.99 -25.05 -45.39
C ALA A 530 -12.07 -25.83 -44.43
N ARG A 531 -10.77 -25.54 -44.49
CA ARG A 531 -9.78 -26.14 -43.58
C ARG A 531 -9.23 -25.07 -42.65
N VAL A 532 -9.09 -25.40 -41.37
CA VAL A 532 -8.39 -24.53 -40.42
C VAL A 532 -6.95 -25.00 -40.29
N ALA A 533 -6.02 -24.08 -40.42
CA ALA A 533 -4.60 -24.30 -40.18
C ALA A 533 -4.13 -23.37 -39.07
N MET A 534 -3.27 -23.86 -38.17
CA MET A 534 -2.63 -22.99 -37.19
C MET A 534 -1.80 -21.93 -37.93
N LYS A 535 -1.79 -20.69 -37.42
CA LYS A 535 -0.88 -19.66 -37.93
C LYS A 535 0.55 -20.09 -37.64
N THR A 536 1.23 -20.58 -38.67
CA THR A 536 2.66 -20.90 -38.60
C THR A 536 3.55 -19.69 -38.84
N ARG A 537 2.93 -18.53 -39.13
CA ARG A 537 3.59 -17.26 -39.46
C ARG A 537 3.16 -16.18 -38.46
N GLY A 538 4.12 -15.57 -37.80
CA GLY A 538 3.94 -14.58 -36.73
C GLY A 538 5.24 -14.47 -35.94
N VAL A 539 5.67 -13.26 -35.56
CA VAL A 539 6.59 -13.12 -34.42
C VAL A 539 5.70 -13.43 -33.24
N ILE A 540 5.76 -14.68 -32.81
CA ILE A 540 5.29 -15.06 -31.49
C ILE A 540 6.19 -14.25 -30.57
N SER A 541 5.63 -13.23 -29.93
CA SER A 541 6.38 -12.47 -28.93
C SER A 541 6.96 -13.48 -27.92
N PRO A 542 8.00 -13.15 -27.15
CA PRO A 542 8.52 -14.07 -26.13
C PRO A 542 7.46 -14.54 -25.10
N LEU A 543 6.26 -13.96 -25.13
CA LEU A 543 5.08 -14.30 -24.32
C LEU A 543 3.99 -15.06 -25.07
N GLY A 544 4.21 -15.41 -26.34
CA GLY A 544 3.22 -16.16 -27.08
C GLY A 544 2.25 -15.34 -27.93
N GLU A 545 2.24 -14.02 -27.80
CA GLU A 545 1.34 -13.20 -28.60
C GLU A 545 1.69 -13.37 -30.09
N ILE A 546 0.77 -13.92 -30.87
CA ILE A 546 0.85 -13.83 -32.31
C ILE A 546 0.54 -12.38 -32.65
N ILE A 547 1.61 -11.59 -32.79
CA ILE A 547 1.52 -10.33 -33.53
C ILE A 547 1.21 -10.77 -34.95
N ALA A 548 -0.04 -10.53 -35.38
CA ALA A 548 -0.52 -10.94 -36.68
C ALA A 548 0.43 -10.37 -37.74
N HIS A 549 1.21 -11.24 -38.38
CA HIS A 549 1.97 -10.88 -39.56
C HIS A 549 0.98 -10.73 -40.73
N ASP A 550 0.41 -9.54 -40.87
CA ASP A 550 0.84 -8.81 -42.06
C ASP A 550 2.26 -8.37 -41.72
N VAL A 551 3.24 -8.85 -42.48
CA VAL A 551 4.63 -9.12 -42.04
C VAL A 551 5.37 -7.88 -41.55
N SER A 552 4.99 -7.37 -40.37
CA SER A 552 5.45 -6.09 -39.84
C SER A 552 6.95 -6.05 -39.89
N PHE A 553 7.45 -5.21 -40.77
CA PHE A 553 8.84 -4.92 -40.92
C PHE A 553 9.37 -4.45 -39.55
N ASP A 554 10.28 -5.23 -38.95
CA ASP A 554 10.91 -4.94 -37.65
C ASP A 554 12.44 -5.07 -37.81
N PRO A 555 13.12 -4.00 -38.25
CA PRO A 555 14.55 -4.00 -38.51
C PRO A 555 15.37 -4.15 -37.22
N ILE A 556 16.59 -4.70 -37.35
CA ILE A 556 17.52 -4.80 -36.22
C ILE A 556 18.11 -3.41 -35.95
N VAL A 557 17.96 -2.92 -34.71
CA VAL A 557 18.44 -1.61 -34.30
C VAL A 557 19.59 -1.72 -33.31
N ASN A 558 20.67 -0.99 -33.57
CA ASN A 558 21.81 -0.85 -32.68
C ASN A 558 22.06 0.63 -32.37
N VAL A 559 22.22 0.99 -31.09
CA VAL A 559 22.53 2.36 -30.66
C VAL A 559 23.84 2.35 -29.88
N TYR A 560 24.82 3.13 -30.29
CA TYR A 560 26.14 3.19 -29.63
C TYR A 560 26.85 4.54 -29.81
N ASP A 561 27.73 4.88 -28.88
CA ASP A 561 28.51 6.12 -28.91
C ASP A 561 29.86 5.91 -29.63
N ARG A 562 30.22 6.85 -30.51
CA ARG A 562 31.52 6.95 -31.19
C ARG A 562 32.21 8.25 -30.77
N THR A 563 33.28 8.13 -30.00
CA THR A 563 34.13 9.26 -29.63
C THR A 563 35.12 9.56 -30.75
N THR A 564 35.09 10.78 -31.27
CA THR A 564 36.02 11.29 -32.28
C THR A 564 36.81 12.47 -31.70
N THR A 565 37.82 12.95 -32.43
CA THR A 565 38.56 14.18 -32.08
C THR A 565 37.65 15.42 -32.00
N HIS A 566 36.47 15.38 -32.63
CA HIS A 566 35.51 16.48 -32.69
C HIS A 566 34.41 16.39 -31.63
N GLY A 567 34.42 15.35 -30.79
CA GLY A 567 33.42 15.13 -29.74
C GLY A 567 32.82 13.73 -29.79
N THR A 568 31.80 13.51 -28.94
CA THR A 568 31.03 12.25 -28.91
C THR A 568 29.85 12.36 -29.86
N SER A 569 29.71 11.40 -30.78
CA SER A 569 28.53 11.23 -31.62
C SER A 569 27.82 9.94 -31.23
N ARG A 570 26.49 9.96 -31.18
CA ARG A 570 25.65 8.78 -30.99
C ARG A 570 25.18 8.27 -32.34
N ILE A 571 25.41 7.00 -32.60
CA ILE A 571 25.10 6.34 -33.87
C ILE A 571 23.94 5.38 -33.65
N ILE A 572 22.90 5.52 -34.46
CA ILE A 572 21.76 4.62 -34.55
C ILE A 572 21.89 3.89 -35.88
N ARG A 573 22.05 2.56 -35.85
CA ARG A 573 22.22 1.71 -37.02
C ARG A 573 21.04 0.75 -37.14
N ILE A 574 20.30 0.85 -38.23
CA ILE A 574 19.04 0.11 -38.48
C ILE A 574 19.22 -0.75 -39.73
N GLU A 575 19.18 -2.08 -39.56
CA GLU A 575 19.31 -3.04 -40.66
C GLU A 575 17.95 -3.31 -41.31
N CYS A 576 17.77 -2.77 -42.51
CA CYS A 576 16.51 -2.65 -43.24
C CYS A 576 16.66 -3.07 -44.72
N PRO A 577 16.98 -4.35 -45.01
CA PRO A 577 17.21 -4.81 -46.38
C PRO A 577 15.94 -4.71 -47.23
N GLY A 578 16.07 -4.23 -48.47
CA GLY A 578 14.96 -4.07 -49.41
C GLY A 578 14.12 -2.81 -49.23
N VAL A 579 14.58 -1.89 -48.38
CA VAL A 579 14.05 -0.52 -48.22
C VAL A 579 14.90 0.42 -49.07
N THR A 580 14.30 1.44 -49.68
CA THR A 580 15.00 2.51 -50.40
C THR A 580 15.08 3.79 -49.55
N GLU A 581 15.95 4.74 -49.90
CA GLU A 581 16.08 6.00 -49.16
C GLU A 581 14.75 6.80 -49.14
N GLU A 582 13.93 6.68 -50.19
CA GLU A 582 12.60 7.30 -50.29
C GLU A 582 11.56 6.70 -49.32
N ASP A 583 11.82 5.49 -48.83
CA ASP A 583 10.96 4.78 -47.89
C ASP A 583 11.31 5.14 -46.42
N VAL A 584 12.32 5.99 -46.19
CA VAL A 584 12.80 6.40 -44.87
C VAL A 584 12.42 7.85 -44.62
N GLU A 585 11.65 8.08 -43.56
CA GLU A 585 11.33 9.42 -43.06
C GLU A 585 11.92 9.60 -41.65
N TRP A 586 12.28 10.82 -41.30
CA TRP A 586 12.71 11.14 -39.94
C TRP A 586 12.19 12.50 -39.48
N GLU A 587 11.98 12.63 -38.18
CA GLU A 587 11.53 13.85 -37.50
C GLU A 587 12.48 14.15 -36.33
N GLU A 588 13.00 15.39 -36.26
CA GLU A 588 13.86 15.83 -35.16
C GLU A 588 13.06 15.99 -33.86
N LEU A 589 13.54 15.37 -32.77
CA LEU A 589 12.98 15.52 -31.43
C LEU A 589 13.87 16.45 -30.57
N PRO A 590 13.37 17.03 -29.46
CA PRO A 590 14.12 17.98 -28.64
C PRO A 590 15.50 17.49 -28.12
N ASN A 591 15.69 16.18 -28.00
CA ASN A 591 16.97 15.53 -27.70
C ASN A 591 17.00 14.11 -28.31
N GLY A 592 16.77 14.01 -29.61
CA GLY A 592 16.58 12.72 -30.25
C GLY A 592 16.13 12.80 -31.71
N VAL A 593 15.70 11.65 -32.24
CA VAL A 593 15.16 11.53 -33.60
C VAL A 593 14.05 10.47 -33.61
N LYS A 594 12.96 10.74 -34.32
CA LYS A 594 11.96 9.74 -34.68
C LYS A 594 12.26 9.26 -36.09
N ILE A 595 12.28 7.95 -36.31
CA ILE A 595 12.58 7.33 -37.61
C ILE A 595 11.36 6.50 -38.01
N SER A 596 10.88 6.69 -39.23
CA SER A 596 9.83 5.91 -39.88
C SER A 596 10.39 5.23 -41.12
N VAL A 597 10.08 3.96 -41.32
CA VAL A 597 10.55 3.17 -42.46
C VAL A 597 9.39 2.38 -43.05
N ASP A 598 8.97 2.70 -44.26
CA ASP A 598 7.89 2.02 -44.99
C ASP A 598 8.43 0.97 -45.97
N LYS A 599 8.55 -0.27 -45.51
CA LYS A 599 9.00 -1.35 -46.40
C LYS A 599 7.85 -1.81 -47.29
N LYS A 600 7.86 -1.36 -48.55
CA LYS A 600 6.91 -1.82 -49.58
C LYS A 600 7.05 -3.33 -49.84
N ARG A 601 5.95 -3.98 -50.24
CA ARG A 601 5.94 -5.40 -50.65
C ARG A 601 6.75 -5.58 -51.94
N PRO A 602 7.90 -6.29 -51.93
CA PRO A 602 8.69 -6.47 -53.16
C PRO A 602 8.00 -7.33 -54.21
N ILE A 603 7.13 -8.24 -53.77
CA ILE A 603 6.41 -9.16 -54.64
C ILE A 603 4.91 -8.94 -54.45
N ASP A 604 4.23 -8.57 -55.53
CA ASP A 604 2.77 -8.59 -55.58
C ASP A 604 2.29 -10.04 -55.66
N GLU A 605 1.79 -10.57 -54.54
CA GLU A 605 1.32 -11.95 -54.41
C GLU A 605 0.15 -12.27 -55.35
N HIS A 606 -0.60 -11.27 -55.82
CA HIS A 606 -1.67 -11.46 -56.79
C HIS A 606 -1.16 -11.62 -58.22
N ALA A 607 0.02 -11.06 -58.51
CA ALA A 607 0.62 -11.10 -59.85
C ALA A 607 1.46 -12.37 -60.10
N VAL A 608 1.71 -13.19 -59.08
CA VAL A 608 2.61 -14.34 -59.18
C VAL A 608 1.98 -15.62 -58.63
N GLN A 609 2.25 -16.75 -59.30
CA GLN A 609 1.93 -18.07 -58.76
C GLN A 609 3.13 -18.58 -57.95
N PRO A 610 3.04 -18.68 -56.61
CA PRO A 610 4.16 -19.10 -55.79
C PRO A 610 4.50 -20.58 -56.02
N VAL A 611 5.71 -20.88 -56.49
CA VAL A 611 6.25 -22.25 -56.53
C VAL A 611 6.60 -22.76 -55.11
N GLN A 612 7.02 -21.83 -54.25
CA GLN A 612 7.15 -22.02 -52.81
C GLN A 612 6.49 -20.83 -52.11
N PRO A 613 6.06 -20.96 -50.84
CA PRO A 613 5.42 -19.85 -50.15
C PRO A 613 6.35 -18.64 -50.06
N ILE A 614 5.90 -17.51 -50.60
CA ILE A 614 6.65 -16.25 -50.62
C ILE A 614 6.82 -15.77 -49.18
N ARG A 615 8.06 -15.41 -48.83
CA ARG A 615 8.45 -14.86 -47.53
C ARG A 615 9.03 -13.47 -47.76
N GLN A 616 8.23 -12.44 -47.49
CA GLN A 616 8.63 -11.04 -47.58
C GLN A 616 8.22 -10.32 -46.29
N HIS A 617 9.08 -9.43 -45.79
CA HIS A 617 8.77 -8.52 -44.68
C HIS A 617 8.35 -7.17 -45.26
N HIS A 618 7.28 -6.55 -44.76
CA HIS A 618 6.72 -5.30 -45.29
C HIS A 618 5.94 -4.52 -44.23
N GLY A 619 5.60 -3.27 -44.55
CA GLY A 619 4.85 -2.38 -43.67
C GLY A 619 5.72 -1.30 -43.04
N VAL A 620 5.07 -0.48 -42.22
CA VAL A 620 5.65 0.71 -41.62
C VAL A 620 6.22 0.38 -40.24
N TRP A 621 7.49 0.72 -40.03
CA TRP A 621 8.16 0.65 -38.74
C TRP A 621 8.47 2.07 -38.25
N GLU A 622 8.04 2.40 -37.03
CA GLU A 622 8.32 3.70 -36.41
C GLU A 622 9.00 3.51 -35.05
N GLN A 623 10.10 4.21 -34.80
CA GLN A 623 10.75 4.24 -33.50
C GLN A 623 11.25 5.65 -33.13
N GLU A 624 10.94 6.06 -31.90
CA GLU A 624 11.45 7.28 -31.28
C GLU A 624 12.72 7.00 -30.47
N PHE A 625 13.81 7.68 -30.81
CA PHE A 625 15.07 7.65 -30.08
C PHE A 625 15.22 8.94 -29.29
N SER A 626 14.68 8.96 -28.06
CA SER A 626 14.84 10.07 -27.12
C SER A 626 15.92 9.78 -26.10
N PHE A 627 16.77 10.77 -25.82
CA PHE A 627 17.89 10.65 -24.88
C PHE A 627 17.73 11.62 -23.71
N ASP A 628 18.25 11.23 -22.54
CA ASP A 628 18.26 12.10 -21.36
C ASP A 628 19.20 13.29 -21.58
N TYR A 629 18.74 14.49 -21.25
CA TYR A 629 19.56 15.71 -21.25
C TYR A 629 20.79 15.62 -20.33
N SER A 630 20.77 14.74 -19.32
CA SER A 630 21.92 14.45 -18.46
C SER A 630 23.12 13.88 -19.24
N GLU A 631 22.88 13.19 -20.35
CA GLU A 631 23.90 12.64 -21.24
C GLU A 631 24.47 13.69 -22.21
N GLY A 632 23.86 14.88 -22.24
CA GLY A 632 24.15 15.96 -23.17
C GLY A 632 23.01 16.18 -24.17
N ARG A 633 23.07 17.32 -24.87
CA ARG A 633 22.16 17.61 -25.98
C ARG A 633 22.72 16.97 -27.25
N PHE A 634 21.95 16.11 -27.89
CA PHE A 634 22.24 15.46 -29.15
C PHE A 634 21.44 16.13 -30.27
N GLU A 635 22.13 16.53 -31.33
CA GLU A 635 21.56 17.19 -32.51
C GLU A 635 21.80 16.30 -33.74
N LEU A 636 20.79 16.15 -34.59
CA LEU A 636 20.89 15.35 -35.80
C LEU A 636 21.88 15.97 -36.78
N SER A 637 22.79 15.14 -37.31
CA SER A 637 23.75 15.52 -38.34
C SER A 637 23.32 14.88 -39.66
N PRO A 638 22.38 15.48 -40.42
CA PRO A 638 21.86 14.89 -41.65
C PRO A 638 22.94 14.63 -42.69
N GLU A 639 24.01 15.43 -42.70
CA GLU A 639 25.17 15.26 -43.59
C GLU A 639 25.99 13.99 -43.31
N GLU A 640 25.90 13.42 -42.10
CA GLU A 640 26.57 12.17 -41.73
C GLU A 640 25.61 10.97 -41.73
N ALA A 641 24.33 11.19 -42.01
CA ALA A 641 23.37 10.11 -42.16
C ALA A 641 23.61 9.42 -43.51
N THR A 642 23.70 8.09 -43.50
CA THR A 642 23.91 7.30 -44.72
C THR A 642 22.93 6.15 -44.79
N PHE A 643 22.52 5.80 -46.01
CA PHE A 643 21.72 4.61 -46.28
C PHE A 643 22.46 3.75 -47.31
N GLU A 644 23.19 2.74 -46.83
CA GLU A 644 24.04 1.91 -47.68
C GLU A 644 23.74 0.43 -47.46
N ASN A 645 23.54 -0.31 -48.56
CA ASN A 645 23.34 -1.77 -48.53
C ASN A 645 22.18 -2.23 -47.60
N GLY A 646 21.10 -1.44 -47.54
CA GLY A 646 19.97 -1.71 -46.65
C GLY A 646 20.31 -1.50 -45.18
N VAL A 647 21.26 -0.63 -44.86
CA VAL A 647 21.58 -0.21 -43.50
C VAL A 647 21.46 1.31 -43.41
N LEU A 648 20.49 1.77 -42.63
CA LEU A 648 20.32 3.17 -42.28
C LEU A 648 21.22 3.50 -41.08
N THR A 649 22.12 4.45 -41.25
CA THR A 649 22.98 4.98 -40.19
C THR A 649 22.60 6.42 -39.92
N VAL A 650 22.08 6.68 -38.72
CA VAL A 650 21.73 8.03 -38.26
C VAL A 650 22.74 8.47 -37.21
N VAL A 651 23.31 9.66 -37.40
CA VAL A 651 24.34 10.22 -36.51
C VAL A 651 23.81 11.45 -35.80
N LEU A 652 23.82 11.40 -34.47
CA LEU A 652 23.50 12.51 -33.59
C LEU A 652 24.79 13.03 -32.94
N LYS A 653 25.15 14.29 -33.18
CA LYS A 653 26.34 14.91 -32.57
C LYS A 653 25.98 15.53 -31.24
N LYS A 654 26.82 15.32 -30.22
CA LYS A 654 26.66 15.99 -28.94
C LYS A 654 26.99 17.48 -29.11
N ALA A 655 25.97 18.33 -29.04
CA ALA A 655 26.11 19.78 -29.11
C ALA A 655 27.00 20.27 -27.97
N ALA A 656 27.93 21.17 -28.30
CA ALA A 656 28.74 21.82 -27.27
C ALA A 656 27.80 22.58 -26.33
N GLN A 657 27.80 22.21 -25.04
CA GLN A 657 26.95 22.90 -24.06
C GLN A 657 27.20 24.41 -24.18
N PRO A 658 26.15 25.23 -24.39
CA PRO A 658 26.33 26.67 -24.46
C PRO A 658 26.95 27.12 -23.14
N ARG A 659 28.19 27.61 -23.19
CA ARG A 659 28.86 28.17 -22.01
C ARG A 659 28.02 29.34 -21.52
N ARG A 660 27.25 29.15 -20.46
CA ARG A 660 26.59 30.26 -19.75
C ARG A 660 27.65 31.12 -19.08
N GLY A 661 28.20 32.07 -19.82
CA GLY A 661 28.96 33.18 -19.25
C GLY A 661 27.98 34.18 -18.63
N LYS A 662 28.14 34.51 -17.34
CA LYS A 662 27.52 35.72 -16.78
C LYS A 662 28.31 36.93 -17.30
N PHE A 663 27.68 37.78 -18.11
CA PHE A 663 28.24 39.09 -18.42
C PHE A 663 28.25 39.93 -17.12
N GLY A 664 29.43 40.33 -16.66
CA GLY A 664 29.60 41.23 -15.52
C GLY A 664 30.09 40.60 -14.22
N GLN A 665 31.34 40.12 -14.22
CA GLN A 665 32.23 40.24 -13.06
C GLN A 665 33.64 40.54 -13.57
N SER A 666 33.81 41.76 -14.08
CA SER A 666 35.10 42.39 -14.26
C SER A 666 35.65 42.85 -12.91
N GLY A 667 36.79 42.31 -12.51
CA GLY A 667 37.75 43.00 -11.66
C GLY A 667 37.68 42.72 -10.16
N SER A 668 38.61 41.89 -9.68
CA SER A 668 39.43 42.26 -8.53
C SER A 668 40.73 41.46 -8.59
N THR A 669 41.67 42.02 -9.33
CA THR A 669 43.09 41.66 -9.29
C THR A 669 43.65 42.32 -8.03
N THR A 670 43.64 41.62 -6.90
CA THR A 670 44.47 41.98 -5.74
C THR A 670 45.13 40.74 -5.19
N GLY A 671 46.46 40.77 -5.20
CA GLY A 671 47.29 39.59 -5.06
C GLY A 671 47.61 39.18 -3.64
N SER A 672 48.18 37.99 -3.56
CA SER A 672 49.06 37.45 -2.52
C SER A 672 49.45 36.07 -3.07
N ARG A 673 50.66 35.51 -3.01
CA ARG A 673 52.00 35.89 -2.57
C ARG A 673 52.77 34.57 -2.74
N LEU A 674 53.86 34.60 -3.47
CA LEU A 674 54.77 33.48 -3.65
C LEU A 674 55.23 32.89 -2.30
N VAL A 675 55.10 31.58 -2.12
CA VAL A 675 56.10 30.75 -1.43
C VAL A 675 56.19 29.41 -2.15
N ALA A 676 57.40 29.09 -2.63
CA ALA A 676 57.79 27.84 -3.24
C ALA A 676 58.18 26.79 -2.19
N ARG A 677 58.01 25.49 -2.51
CA ARG A 677 59.04 24.41 -2.43
C ARG A 677 58.46 23.04 -2.87
N TYR A 678 58.96 22.56 -4.02
CA TYR A 678 59.43 21.21 -4.45
C TYR A 678 59.32 19.99 -3.47
N PRO A 679 59.55 18.73 -3.91
CA PRO A 679 59.04 18.00 -5.10
C PRO A 679 58.84 16.45 -4.87
N ASP A 680 58.60 15.74 -5.97
CA ASP A 680 58.92 14.32 -6.26
C ASP A 680 58.27 13.18 -5.45
N VAL A 681 57.54 12.30 -6.15
CA VAL A 681 57.84 10.85 -6.23
C VAL A 681 57.35 10.30 -7.58
N GLU A 682 58.29 9.93 -8.43
CA GLU A 682 58.12 9.00 -9.55
C GLU A 682 57.98 7.56 -9.06
N THR A 683 57.18 6.71 -9.73
CA THR A 683 57.57 5.33 -10.06
C THR A 683 56.62 4.70 -11.10
N PRO A 684 57.07 3.71 -11.90
CA PRO A 684 56.60 3.48 -13.27
C PRO A 684 55.90 2.12 -13.51
N SER A 685 55.11 2.07 -14.61
CA SER A 685 54.88 0.92 -15.53
C SER A 685 54.22 -0.37 -14.96
N PRO A 686 53.72 -1.35 -15.77
CA PRO A 686 53.85 -1.52 -17.22
C PRO A 686 52.57 -1.86 -18.01
N VAL A 687 52.72 -1.73 -19.32
CA VAL A 687 51.87 -2.24 -20.41
C VAL A 687 52.19 -3.73 -20.63
N PRO A 688 51.23 -4.60 -21.00
CA PRO A 688 51.52 -5.82 -21.72
C PRO A 688 51.21 -5.68 -23.22
N SER A 689 52.20 -6.10 -24.00
CA SER A 689 52.23 -6.23 -25.44
C SER A 689 51.64 -7.55 -25.94
N CYS A 690 51.44 -7.59 -27.27
CA CYS A 690 51.39 -8.78 -28.14
C CYS A 690 50.13 -9.68 -28.09
N SER A 691 49.42 -9.76 -29.21
CA SER A 691 49.78 -10.70 -30.28
C SER A 691 48.78 -10.66 -31.44
N SER A 692 49.33 -10.47 -32.62
CA SER A 692 48.78 -10.79 -33.94
C SER A 692 48.69 -12.30 -34.13
N PHE A 693 47.60 -12.81 -34.71
CA PHE A 693 47.61 -14.08 -35.43
C PHE A 693 46.65 -14.07 -36.63
N ALA A 694 47.08 -14.86 -37.61
CA ALA A 694 46.80 -14.77 -39.03
C ALA A 694 45.44 -15.30 -39.48
N VAL A 695 45.03 -14.76 -40.62
CA VAL A 695 44.07 -15.29 -41.57
C VAL A 695 44.49 -16.68 -42.04
N VAL A 696 43.57 -17.65 -41.95
CA VAL A 696 43.66 -18.92 -42.69
C VAL A 696 42.48 -18.95 -43.66
N THR A 697 42.80 -18.82 -44.93
CA THR A 697 41.97 -19.22 -46.06
C THR A 697 42.03 -20.74 -46.20
N ALA A 698 40.88 -21.38 -46.34
CA ALA A 698 40.78 -22.76 -46.80
C ALA A 698 39.75 -22.80 -47.94
N GLY A 699 40.21 -23.20 -49.11
CA GLY A 699 39.38 -23.66 -50.21
C GLY A 699 39.84 -25.06 -50.62
N GLY A 700 38.87 -25.90 -51.01
CA GLY A 700 39.07 -27.01 -51.94
C GLY A 700 38.73 -28.41 -51.43
N ALA A 701 37.50 -28.86 -51.71
CA ALA A 701 37.17 -30.10 -52.44
C ALA A 701 35.68 -30.08 -52.80
#